data_AF-A0A077ZEL1-F1
#
_entry.id   AF-A0A077ZEL1-F1
#
_cell.length_a   1.000
_cell.length_b   1.000
_cell.length_c   1.000
_cell.angle_alpha   90.00
_cell.angle_beta   90.00
_cell.angle_gamma   90.00
#
_symmetry.space_group_name_H-M   'P 1'
#
loop_
_entity.id
_entity.type
_entity.pdbx_description
1 polymer ?
#
loop_
_entity_poly.entity_id
_entity_poly.type
_entity_poly.pdbx_seq_one_letter_code
_entity_poly.pdbx_strand_id
1 'polypeptide(L)'
;MKQEGLNHADLLGFSDGANLAMVFARLFPEKVDHLVLNAGNTVPSGVRTLYHLLSYVQYAIVWIGAFVDTGMRNFLPILRLLFRDIGLTTEDLNQIQAPTLVIVVMFDDHNQYLRQYWIWLIGGGLYFPIVFCLSLFGKGEYLGDLKSSHRLELIATSFLEWTGTLVSFISIGLLMGIHVSIRDVVPLFIAATVIGIASMIPGELGSFDLMMIIGLSALGTPRETVVAWLLLFRLFYYLIPFAIGLIFFFKNLGTTINARYKGIPISLLKELAHKEQLVYSAEWMTIDGIIMGSLAILYIIIGVYNSPNIHHRHRLPEFFLFPSKRIWFVGFIAILIVAFIILLLIRFLKNKRIQIGEALDESRIQHILSTYGGNPDSQLVFLKDKKVFYYNNGDEDTVFFQLSTFNNKILVMGDPSGKASDFEAATEALINEVDRYNYLPVFYENSEEMVMILHEFGYDFIKFGERAHVHLPDFTLSGKKMKGQRSSFNKVLKEGYQFDVITPPFSSETIYALKTVSDEWLGGRKEKGFSLGFFSEDYLQRAPIAVIRNSDEKIVAFANFMPTYTNSIGTIDLMRHSPEEAPSGTMDFLFINLFQYMRDEMGIEYFDLGMAPLANVGTSRKSFTQERIAYLVYNFGSRFYSFGGLKEYKDKYANEWLPKYVLYSRDSWIGYVMIALLITDNAPVQAEKKYHGFRRFIFRD
;
A
#
# COMPACT_ATOMS: atom_id res chain seq x y z
N MET A 1 -79.74 -43.61 -12.19
CA MET A 1 -80.94 -43.57 -11.32
C MET A 1 -81.76 -44.85 -11.36
N LYS A 2 -82.52 -45.17 -12.43
CA LYS A 2 -83.35 -46.40 -12.44
C LYS A 2 -82.55 -47.69 -12.18
N GLN A 3 -81.35 -47.82 -12.77
CA GLN A 3 -80.46 -48.97 -12.54
C GLN A 3 -79.96 -49.06 -11.07
N GLU A 4 -79.84 -47.92 -10.39
CA GLU A 4 -79.38 -47.82 -9.00
C GLU A 4 -80.54 -47.85 -7.98
N GLY A 5 -81.80 -48.02 -8.44
CA GLY A 5 -82.97 -47.96 -7.56
C GLY A 5 -83.23 -46.59 -6.92
N LEU A 6 -82.61 -45.51 -7.42
CA LEU A 6 -82.75 -44.16 -6.87
C LEU A 6 -84.03 -43.49 -7.38
N ASN A 7 -84.87 -43.03 -6.45
CA ASN A 7 -86.09 -42.27 -6.74
C ASN A 7 -85.80 -40.77 -6.92
N HIS A 8 -85.00 -40.20 -6.01
CA HIS A 8 -84.54 -38.80 -6.00
C HIS A 8 -83.01 -38.76 -5.81
N ALA A 9 -82.34 -37.68 -6.25
CA ALA A 9 -80.91 -37.49 -6.07
C ALA A 9 -80.50 -36.01 -6.05
N ASP A 10 -79.42 -35.71 -5.34
CA ASP A 10 -78.68 -34.46 -5.49
C ASP A 10 -77.75 -34.53 -6.70
N LEU A 11 -77.76 -33.51 -7.55
CA LEU A 11 -76.96 -33.47 -8.77
C LEU A 11 -75.86 -32.42 -8.67
N LEU A 12 -74.60 -32.86 -8.72
CA LEU A 12 -73.43 -31.99 -8.88
C LEU A 12 -72.91 -32.09 -10.32
N GLY A 13 -72.91 -30.96 -11.02
CA GLY A 13 -72.39 -30.86 -12.38
C GLY A 13 -71.19 -29.93 -12.48
N PHE A 14 -70.17 -30.35 -13.22
CA PHE A 14 -69.01 -29.54 -13.58
C PHE A 14 -69.03 -29.24 -15.08
N SER A 15 -68.94 -27.97 -15.47
CA SER A 15 -68.91 -27.51 -16.86
C SER A 15 -70.08 -28.10 -17.68
N ASP A 16 -69.84 -28.94 -18.68
CA ASP A 16 -70.91 -29.61 -19.43
C ASP A 16 -71.77 -30.54 -18.56
N GLY A 17 -71.21 -31.11 -17.49
CA GLY A 17 -71.98 -31.84 -16.50
C GLY A 17 -73.01 -30.97 -15.78
N ALA A 18 -72.70 -29.68 -15.57
CA ALA A 18 -73.67 -28.70 -15.06
C ALA A 18 -74.77 -28.43 -16.08
N ASN A 19 -74.41 -28.37 -17.37
CA ASN A 19 -75.38 -28.22 -18.46
C ASN A 19 -76.35 -29.40 -18.53
N LEU A 20 -75.83 -30.63 -18.46
CA LEU A 20 -76.64 -31.84 -18.40
C LEU A 20 -77.49 -31.92 -17.13
N ALA A 21 -76.97 -31.47 -15.99
CA ALA A 21 -77.71 -31.43 -14.74
C ALA A 21 -78.91 -30.47 -14.82
N MET A 22 -78.75 -29.31 -15.48
CA MET A 22 -79.87 -28.40 -15.78
C MET A 22 -80.91 -29.05 -16.69
N VAL A 23 -80.48 -29.75 -17.76
CA VAL A 23 -81.39 -30.46 -18.67
C VAL A 23 -82.13 -31.57 -17.93
N PHE A 24 -81.44 -32.31 -17.06
CA PHE A 24 -82.03 -33.38 -16.27
C PHE A 24 -83.06 -32.83 -15.26
N ALA A 25 -82.71 -31.76 -14.54
CA ALA A 25 -83.62 -31.10 -13.61
C ALA A 25 -84.88 -30.55 -14.31
N ARG A 26 -84.74 -30.10 -15.57
CA ARG A 26 -85.86 -29.66 -16.40
C ARG A 26 -86.78 -30.81 -16.82
N LEU A 27 -86.21 -31.95 -17.25
CA LEU A 27 -86.97 -33.10 -17.73
C LEU A 27 -87.59 -33.93 -16.60
N PHE A 28 -86.93 -33.99 -15.45
CA PHE A 28 -87.32 -34.80 -14.30
C PHE A 28 -87.25 -33.98 -13.00
N PRO A 29 -88.05 -32.90 -12.86
CA PRO A 29 -88.00 -32.03 -11.70
C PRO A 29 -88.30 -32.78 -10.40
N GLU A 30 -89.24 -33.72 -10.45
CA GLU A 30 -89.61 -34.63 -9.36
C GLU A 30 -88.47 -35.55 -8.91
N LYS A 31 -87.30 -35.58 -9.58
CA LYS A 31 -86.19 -36.50 -9.25
C LYS A 31 -84.95 -35.80 -8.70
N VAL A 32 -84.96 -34.48 -8.61
CA VAL A 32 -83.79 -33.69 -8.20
C VAL A 32 -84.09 -32.99 -6.88
N ASP A 33 -83.39 -33.39 -5.83
CA ASP A 33 -83.56 -32.79 -4.49
C ASP A 33 -82.78 -31.48 -4.41
N HIS A 34 -81.50 -31.48 -4.78
CA HIS A 34 -80.66 -30.28 -4.87
C HIS A 34 -79.79 -30.29 -6.14
N LEU A 35 -79.44 -29.11 -6.62
CA LEU A 35 -78.62 -28.92 -7.81
C LEU A 35 -77.40 -28.07 -7.49
N VAL A 36 -76.20 -28.55 -7.81
CA VAL A 36 -74.95 -27.77 -7.72
C VAL A 36 -74.34 -27.65 -9.10
N LEU A 37 -74.32 -26.44 -9.64
CA LEU A 37 -73.86 -26.12 -10.98
C LEU A 37 -72.53 -25.38 -10.89
N ASN A 38 -71.43 -26.08 -11.20
CA ASN A 38 -70.11 -25.47 -11.26
C ASN A 38 -69.73 -25.17 -12.72
N ALA A 39 -69.57 -23.89 -13.06
CA ALA A 39 -69.14 -23.42 -14.40
C ALA A 39 -70.03 -23.87 -15.58
N GLY A 40 -71.33 -24.04 -15.37
CA GLY A 40 -72.30 -24.34 -16.44
C GLY A 40 -72.50 -23.16 -17.40
N ASN A 41 -72.72 -23.46 -18.68
CA ASN A 41 -72.99 -22.51 -19.75
C ASN A 41 -74.24 -22.95 -20.53
N THR A 42 -75.32 -22.19 -20.49
CA THR A 42 -76.55 -22.50 -21.24
C THR A 42 -76.40 -22.24 -22.74
N VAL A 43 -75.54 -21.30 -23.11
CA VAL A 43 -75.23 -20.94 -24.49
C VAL A 43 -73.75 -21.18 -24.81
N PRO A 44 -73.42 -21.76 -25.98
CA PRO A 44 -72.02 -21.92 -26.39
C PRO A 44 -71.26 -20.59 -26.42
N SER A 45 -71.93 -19.48 -26.71
CA SER A 45 -71.32 -18.13 -26.73
C SER A 45 -70.86 -17.62 -25.36
N GLY A 46 -71.24 -18.27 -24.26
CA GLY A 46 -70.78 -17.93 -22.91
C GLY A 46 -69.29 -18.23 -22.67
N VAL A 47 -68.67 -19.04 -23.53
CA VAL A 47 -67.25 -19.42 -23.43
C VAL A 47 -66.39 -18.43 -24.23
N ARG A 48 -65.31 -17.91 -23.63
CA ARG A 48 -64.37 -16.99 -24.33
C ARG A 48 -63.81 -17.65 -25.60
N THR A 49 -63.63 -16.86 -26.64
CA THR A 49 -63.21 -17.29 -27.99
C THR A 49 -61.96 -18.19 -27.99
N LEU A 50 -60.97 -17.91 -27.14
CA LEU A 50 -59.74 -18.70 -27.05
C LEU A 50 -60.02 -20.14 -26.60
N TYR A 51 -60.88 -20.33 -25.60
CA TYR A 51 -61.24 -21.66 -25.11
C TYR A 51 -62.09 -22.41 -26.13
N HIS A 52 -62.97 -21.70 -26.85
CA HIS A 52 -63.69 -22.27 -28.00
C HIS A 52 -62.73 -22.78 -29.08
N LEU A 53 -61.72 -21.99 -29.45
CA LEU A 53 -60.71 -22.38 -30.43
C LEU A 53 -59.95 -23.64 -29.97
N LEU A 54 -59.54 -23.69 -28.70
CA LEU A 54 -58.88 -24.86 -28.12
C LEU A 54 -59.78 -26.10 -28.15
N SER A 55 -61.08 -25.96 -27.85
CA SER A 55 -62.06 -27.03 -27.98
C SER A 55 -62.21 -27.50 -29.43
N TYR A 56 -62.19 -26.60 -30.42
CA TYR A 56 -62.20 -26.96 -31.84
C TYR A 56 -60.94 -27.73 -32.25
N VAL A 57 -59.78 -27.32 -31.76
CA VAL A 57 -58.51 -28.04 -32.00
C VAL A 57 -58.55 -29.41 -31.35
N GLN A 58 -59.01 -29.53 -30.11
CA GLN A 58 -59.19 -30.81 -29.43
C GLN A 58 -60.15 -31.70 -30.20
N TYR A 59 -61.30 -31.16 -30.64
CA TYR A 59 -62.26 -31.89 -31.48
C TYR A 59 -61.62 -32.36 -32.79
N ALA A 60 -60.83 -31.53 -33.46
CA ALA A 60 -60.12 -31.91 -34.68
C ALA A 60 -59.10 -33.04 -34.44
N ILE A 61 -58.33 -32.97 -33.36
CA ILE A 61 -57.37 -34.03 -32.98
C ILE A 61 -58.11 -35.35 -32.72
N VAL A 62 -59.19 -35.30 -31.93
CA VAL A 62 -59.97 -36.50 -31.64
C VAL A 62 -60.66 -37.05 -32.88
N TRP A 63 -61.13 -36.18 -33.77
CA TRP A 63 -61.72 -36.55 -35.05
C TRP A 63 -60.73 -37.26 -35.98
N ILE A 64 -59.49 -36.78 -36.05
CA ILE A 64 -58.43 -37.44 -36.81
C ILE A 64 -58.07 -38.79 -36.16
N GLY A 65 -57.91 -38.84 -34.85
CA GLY A 65 -57.58 -40.08 -34.15
C GLY A 65 -58.71 -41.12 -34.15
N ALA A 66 -59.97 -40.70 -34.28
CA ALA A 66 -61.13 -41.59 -34.36
C ALA A 66 -61.12 -42.53 -35.59
N PHE A 67 -60.29 -42.25 -36.60
CA PHE A 67 -60.04 -43.19 -37.71
C PHE A 67 -59.23 -44.41 -37.29
N VAL A 68 -58.38 -44.28 -36.27
CA VAL A 68 -57.42 -45.29 -35.84
C VAL A 68 -57.84 -45.92 -34.52
N ASP A 69 -58.37 -45.12 -33.59
CA ASP A 69 -58.72 -45.54 -32.24
C ASP A 69 -60.23 -45.53 -32.00
N THR A 70 -60.76 -46.70 -31.64
CA THR A 70 -62.16 -46.89 -31.29
C THR A 70 -62.57 -46.09 -30.05
N GLY A 71 -61.64 -45.86 -29.11
CA GLY A 71 -61.88 -45.03 -27.94
C GLY A 71 -62.15 -43.56 -28.31
N MET A 72 -61.31 -42.98 -29.16
CA MET A 72 -61.48 -41.63 -29.71
C MET A 72 -62.78 -41.51 -30.52
N ARG A 73 -63.14 -42.54 -31.28
CA ARG A 73 -64.43 -42.59 -31.99
C ARG A 73 -65.63 -42.55 -31.05
N ASN A 74 -65.55 -43.23 -29.90
CA ASN A 74 -66.58 -43.21 -28.87
C ASN A 74 -66.59 -41.91 -28.04
N PHE A 75 -65.45 -41.21 -27.98
CA PHE A 75 -65.33 -39.92 -27.28
C PHE A 75 -65.84 -38.73 -28.11
N LEU A 76 -65.83 -38.85 -29.44
CA LEU A 76 -66.25 -37.79 -30.36
C LEU A 76 -67.66 -37.22 -30.09
N PRO A 77 -68.70 -38.04 -29.83
CA PRO A 77 -70.04 -37.54 -29.50
C PRO A 77 -70.06 -36.71 -28.21
N ILE A 78 -69.22 -37.05 -27.24
CA ILE A 78 -69.09 -36.32 -25.97
C ILE A 78 -68.51 -34.94 -26.24
N LEU A 79 -67.40 -34.85 -26.98
CA LEU A 79 -66.82 -33.56 -27.37
C LEU A 79 -67.75 -32.72 -28.23
N ARG A 80 -68.62 -33.36 -29.03
CA ARG A 80 -69.61 -32.63 -29.83
C ARG A 80 -70.63 -31.87 -28.96
N LEU A 81 -70.84 -32.27 -27.70
CA LEU A 81 -71.72 -31.57 -26.78
C LEU A 81 -71.22 -30.15 -26.47
N LEU A 82 -69.90 -29.92 -26.48
CA LEU A 82 -69.29 -28.59 -26.26
C LEU A 82 -69.76 -27.51 -27.26
N PHE A 83 -70.22 -27.93 -28.44
CA PHE A 83 -70.61 -27.02 -29.52
C PHE A 83 -72.12 -26.96 -29.74
N ARG A 84 -72.91 -27.77 -29.01
CA ARG A 84 -74.36 -27.78 -29.15
C ARG A 84 -74.99 -26.91 -28.08
N ASP A 85 -75.98 -26.14 -28.50
CA ASP A 85 -76.92 -25.54 -27.57
C ASP A 85 -77.68 -26.66 -26.84
N ILE A 86 -77.77 -26.58 -25.51
CA ILE A 86 -78.51 -27.55 -24.70
C ILE A 86 -80.03 -27.37 -24.81
N GLY A 87 -80.49 -26.31 -25.47
CA GLY A 87 -81.90 -26.07 -25.76
C GLY A 87 -82.71 -25.64 -24.54
N LEU A 88 -82.06 -25.19 -23.47
CA LEU A 88 -82.72 -24.62 -22.30
C LEU A 88 -82.85 -23.11 -22.48
N THR A 89 -84.09 -22.64 -22.56
CA THR A 89 -84.38 -21.21 -22.51
C THR A 89 -84.32 -20.68 -21.07
N THR A 90 -84.25 -19.36 -20.89
CA THR A 90 -84.38 -18.74 -19.56
C THR A 90 -85.69 -19.14 -18.88
N GLU A 91 -86.75 -19.36 -19.65
CA GLU A 91 -88.06 -19.82 -19.14
C GLU A 91 -88.01 -21.27 -18.65
N ASP A 92 -87.22 -22.14 -19.30
CA ASP A 92 -86.98 -23.51 -18.82
C ASP A 92 -86.19 -23.54 -17.52
N LEU A 93 -85.19 -22.67 -17.38
CA LEU A 93 -84.40 -22.57 -16.15
C LEU A 93 -85.25 -22.08 -14.98
N ASN A 94 -86.19 -21.16 -15.22
CA ASN A 94 -87.13 -20.68 -14.20
C ASN A 94 -88.08 -21.78 -13.69
N GLN A 95 -88.21 -22.90 -14.39
CA GLN A 95 -89.04 -24.04 -13.96
C GLN A 95 -88.30 -25.01 -13.04
N ILE A 96 -86.99 -24.86 -12.84
CA ILE A 96 -86.22 -25.69 -11.91
C ILE A 96 -86.57 -25.25 -10.47
N GLN A 97 -87.34 -26.08 -9.77
CA GLN A 97 -87.78 -25.82 -8.38
C GLN A 97 -86.77 -26.30 -7.33
N ALA A 98 -85.83 -27.17 -7.71
CA ALA A 98 -84.81 -27.68 -6.81
C ALA A 98 -83.88 -26.55 -6.34
N PRO A 99 -83.57 -26.44 -5.04
CA PRO A 99 -82.56 -25.49 -4.54
C PRO A 99 -81.25 -25.66 -5.31
N THR A 100 -80.81 -24.59 -5.97
CA THR A 100 -79.68 -24.61 -6.91
C THR A 100 -78.55 -23.71 -6.42
N LEU A 101 -77.36 -24.28 -6.19
CA LEU A 101 -76.12 -23.53 -5.96
C LEU A 101 -75.36 -23.36 -7.28
N VAL A 102 -75.15 -22.13 -7.74
CA VAL A 102 -74.36 -21.83 -8.94
C VAL A 102 -72.99 -21.29 -8.53
N ILE A 103 -71.92 -21.96 -8.95
CA ILE A 103 -70.54 -21.55 -8.73
C ILE A 103 -70.00 -20.97 -10.04
N VAL A 104 -69.74 -19.65 -10.03
CA VAL A 104 -69.19 -18.90 -11.17
C VAL A 104 -67.79 -18.38 -10.82
N VAL A 105 -66.79 -18.70 -11.64
CA VAL A 105 -65.46 -18.09 -11.54
C VAL A 105 -65.45 -16.83 -12.40
N MET A 106 -65.55 -15.65 -11.78
CA MET A 106 -65.36 -14.37 -12.47
C MET A 106 -63.89 -13.97 -12.39
N PHE A 107 -63.24 -13.82 -13.54
CA PHE A 107 -62.02 -13.02 -13.64
C PHE A 107 -62.45 -11.55 -13.61
N ASP A 108 -62.53 -10.96 -12.42
CA ASP A 108 -62.97 -9.57 -12.27
C ASP A 108 -61.96 -8.57 -12.87
N ASP A 109 -62.47 -7.64 -13.67
CA ASP A 109 -61.75 -6.67 -14.52
C ASP A 109 -61.37 -5.41 -13.69
N HIS A 110 -60.63 -5.60 -12.58
CA HIS A 110 -60.49 -4.57 -11.55
C HIS A 110 -59.86 -3.24 -12.01
N ASN A 111 -59.07 -3.21 -13.10
CA ASN A 111 -58.42 -1.99 -13.57
C ASN A 111 -58.24 -1.91 -15.10
N GLN A 112 -59.00 -1.01 -15.73
CA GLN A 112 -59.00 -0.80 -17.19
C GLN A 112 -57.62 -0.40 -17.73
N TYR A 113 -56.82 0.34 -16.95
CA TYR A 113 -55.49 0.78 -17.37
C TYR A 113 -54.51 -0.40 -17.46
N LEU A 114 -54.56 -1.33 -16.50
CA LEU A 114 -53.66 -2.49 -16.47
C LEU A 114 -53.98 -3.52 -17.56
N ARG A 115 -55.21 -3.48 -18.10
CA ARG A 115 -55.64 -4.36 -19.19
C ARG A 115 -54.70 -4.31 -20.39
N GLN A 116 -54.08 -3.17 -20.70
CA GLN A 116 -53.18 -3.06 -21.86
C GLN A 116 -51.87 -3.86 -21.68
N TYR A 117 -51.49 -4.18 -20.44
CA TYR A 117 -50.23 -4.86 -20.14
C TYR A 117 -50.32 -6.38 -20.13
N TRP A 118 -51.50 -6.96 -20.37
CA TRP A 118 -51.70 -8.42 -20.41
C TRP A 118 -50.73 -9.14 -21.35
N ILE A 119 -50.39 -8.52 -22.49
CA ILE A 119 -49.45 -9.08 -23.48
C ILE A 119 -48.05 -9.24 -22.88
N TRP A 120 -47.62 -8.31 -22.04
CA TRP A 120 -46.32 -8.33 -21.35
C TRP A 120 -46.32 -9.35 -20.21
N LEU A 121 -47.45 -9.52 -19.53
CA LEU A 121 -47.61 -10.57 -18.50
C LEU A 121 -47.51 -11.97 -19.11
N ILE A 122 -48.14 -12.19 -20.27
CA ILE A 122 -48.01 -13.46 -21.00
C ILE A 122 -46.59 -13.62 -21.54
N GLY A 123 -46.03 -12.59 -22.18
CA GLY A 123 -44.66 -12.63 -22.71
C GLY A 123 -43.62 -12.95 -21.63
N GLY A 124 -43.70 -12.26 -20.49
CA GLY A 124 -42.84 -12.50 -19.32
C GLY A 124 -43.07 -13.87 -18.68
N GLY A 125 -44.33 -14.27 -18.52
CA GLY A 125 -44.69 -15.57 -17.96
C GLY A 125 -44.26 -16.74 -18.84
N LEU A 126 -44.22 -16.56 -20.17
CA LEU A 126 -43.77 -17.55 -21.14
C LEU A 126 -42.25 -17.54 -21.35
N TYR A 127 -41.55 -16.44 -21.06
CA TYR A 127 -40.10 -16.33 -21.26
C TYR A 127 -39.34 -17.48 -20.59
N PHE A 128 -39.56 -17.67 -19.28
CA PHE A 128 -38.87 -18.72 -18.54
C PHE A 128 -39.27 -20.14 -19.00
N PRO A 129 -40.57 -20.51 -19.11
CA PRO A 129 -40.97 -21.81 -19.65
C PRO A 129 -40.44 -22.09 -21.06
N ILE A 130 -40.38 -21.09 -21.94
CA ILE A 130 -39.82 -21.26 -23.29
C ILE A 130 -38.32 -21.53 -23.20
N VAL A 131 -37.55 -20.71 -22.48
CA VAL A 131 -36.10 -20.91 -22.31
C VAL A 131 -35.80 -22.24 -21.62
N PHE A 132 -36.62 -22.62 -20.63
CA PHE A 132 -36.50 -23.89 -19.92
C PHE A 132 -36.82 -25.09 -20.83
N CYS A 133 -37.91 -25.05 -21.60
CA CYS A 133 -38.20 -26.08 -22.61
C CYS A 133 -37.08 -26.17 -23.64
N LEU A 134 -36.60 -25.03 -24.15
CA LEU A 134 -35.46 -25.01 -25.08
C LEU A 134 -34.19 -25.58 -24.46
N SER A 135 -33.94 -25.43 -23.16
CA SER A 135 -32.80 -26.05 -22.48
C SER A 135 -32.98 -27.55 -22.23
N LEU A 136 -34.22 -28.05 -22.15
CA LEU A 136 -34.51 -29.49 -22.10
C LEU A 136 -34.29 -30.17 -23.45
N PHE A 137 -34.64 -29.50 -24.56
CA PHE A 137 -34.58 -30.09 -25.91
C PHE A 137 -33.33 -29.69 -26.71
N GLY A 138 -32.63 -28.64 -26.32
CA GLY A 138 -31.47 -28.09 -27.03
C GLY A 138 -30.25 -29.00 -26.94
N LYS A 139 -29.87 -29.59 -28.08
CA LYS A 139 -28.56 -30.25 -28.26
C LYS A 139 -27.50 -29.19 -28.56
N GLY A 140 -26.73 -28.76 -27.56
CA GLY A 140 -25.60 -27.86 -27.78
C GLY A 140 -24.92 -27.41 -26.50
N GLU A 141 -23.61 -27.13 -26.60
CA GLU A 141 -22.73 -26.64 -25.50
C GLU A 141 -23.32 -25.46 -24.72
N TYR A 142 -24.15 -24.63 -25.37
CA TYR A 142 -24.69 -23.40 -24.78
C TYR A 142 -25.88 -23.61 -23.82
N LEU A 143 -26.60 -24.72 -23.91
CA LEU A 143 -27.87 -24.92 -23.16
C LEU A 143 -27.97 -26.27 -22.42
N GLY A 144 -27.20 -27.29 -22.83
CA GLY A 144 -27.51 -28.70 -22.52
C GLY A 144 -26.83 -29.33 -21.30
N ASP A 145 -25.71 -28.79 -20.78
CA ASP A 145 -24.82 -29.54 -19.87
C ASP A 145 -25.08 -29.36 -18.37
N LEU A 146 -26.11 -28.63 -17.98
CA LEU A 146 -26.43 -28.45 -16.55
C LEU A 146 -27.08 -29.71 -15.97
N LYS A 147 -26.46 -30.28 -14.93
CA LYS A 147 -27.06 -31.34 -14.10
C LYS A 147 -28.43 -30.90 -13.55
N SER A 148 -29.36 -31.84 -13.44
CA SER A 148 -30.74 -31.56 -12.98
C SER A 148 -30.82 -30.85 -11.63
N SER A 149 -29.86 -31.06 -10.71
CA SER A 149 -29.80 -30.36 -9.42
C SER A 149 -29.53 -28.87 -9.59
N HIS A 150 -28.52 -28.51 -10.40
CA HIS A 150 -28.19 -27.11 -10.67
C HIS A 150 -29.32 -26.38 -11.40
N ARG A 151 -30.08 -27.08 -12.26
CA ARG A 151 -31.28 -26.52 -12.88
C ARG A 151 -32.30 -26.12 -11.82
N LEU A 152 -32.59 -27.00 -10.86
CA LEU A 152 -33.55 -26.73 -9.79
C LEU A 152 -33.07 -25.61 -8.85
N GLU A 153 -31.77 -25.59 -8.53
CA GLU A 153 -31.15 -24.52 -7.75
C GLU A 153 -31.27 -23.17 -8.45
N LEU A 154 -30.94 -23.07 -9.75
CA LEU A 154 -31.09 -21.84 -10.52
C LEU A 154 -32.53 -21.35 -10.55
N ILE A 155 -33.50 -22.26 -10.72
CA ILE A 155 -34.93 -21.92 -10.68
C ILE A 155 -35.31 -21.36 -9.31
N ALA A 156 -34.89 -22.03 -8.23
CA ALA A 156 -35.18 -21.58 -6.87
C ALA A 156 -34.53 -20.22 -6.59
N THR A 157 -33.27 -20.02 -6.99
CA THR A 157 -32.56 -18.74 -6.84
C THR A 157 -33.25 -17.62 -7.61
N SER A 158 -33.59 -17.84 -8.89
CA SER A 158 -34.32 -16.84 -9.67
C SER A 158 -35.68 -16.55 -9.04
N PHE A 159 -36.45 -17.56 -8.65
CA PHE A 159 -37.74 -17.34 -7.99
C PHE A 159 -37.61 -16.49 -6.72
N LEU A 160 -36.60 -16.77 -5.88
CA LEU A 160 -36.31 -16.00 -4.67
C LEU A 160 -35.87 -14.57 -4.99
N GLU A 161 -35.04 -14.38 -6.02
CA GLU A 161 -34.60 -13.07 -6.49
C GLU A 161 -35.80 -12.23 -6.94
N TRP A 162 -36.58 -12.73 -7.90
CA TRP A 162 -37.78 -12.08 -8.44
C TRP A 162 -38.81 -11.73 -7.37
N THR A 163 -39.09 -12.70 -6.48
CA THR A 163 -40.03 -12.50 -5.36
C THR A 163 -39.48 -11.48 -4.38
N GLY A 164 -38.18 -11.57 -4.05
CA GLY A 164 -37.51 -10.63 -3.16
C GLY A 164 -37.53 -9.19 -3.69
N THR A 165 -37.32 -9.00 -4.99
CA THR A 165 -37.39 -7.68 -5.64
C THR A 165 -38.79 -7.08 -5.54
N LEU A 166 -39.81 -7.86 -5.88
CA LEU A 166 -41.20 -7.43 -5.84
C LEU A 166 -41.64 -7.09 -4.41
N VAL A 167 -41.32 -7.96 -3.44
CA VAL A 167 -41.61 -7.74 -2.03
C VAL A 167 -40.90 -6.49 -1.53
N SER A 168 -39.61 -6.32 -1.86
CA SER A 168 -38.85 -5.12 -1.47
C SER A 168 -39.48 -3.84 -2.03
N PHE A 169 -39.87 -3.85 -3.30
CA PHE A 169 -40.54 -2.71 -3.93
C PHE A 169 -41.84 -2.37 -3.20
N ILE A 170 -42.72 -3.35 -2.99
CA ILE A 170 -43.99 -3.17 -2.27
C ILE A 170 -43.75 -2.68 -0.83
N SER A 171 -42.81 -3.30 -0.12
CA SER A 171 -42.48 -2.93 1.26
C SER A 171 -42.04 -1.47 1.37
N ILE A 172 -41.24 -0.97 0.44
CA ILE A 172 -40.85 0.44 0.43
C ILE A 172 -42.07 1.35 0.25
N GLY A 173 -42.98 1.01 -0.66
CA GLY A 173 -44.20 1.79 -0.88
C GLY A 173 -45.10 1.82 0.35
N LEU A 174 -45.26 0.67 1.00
CA LEU A 174 -46.00 0.56 2.26
C LEU A 174 -45.35 1.39 3.37
N LEU A 175 -44.02 1.36 3.50
CA LEU A 175 -43.26 2.15 4.49
C LEU A 175 -43.30 3.66 4.21
N MET A 176 -43.43 4.05 2.94
CA MET A 176 -43.67 5.43 2.54
C MET A 176 -45.12 5.90 2.79
N GLY A 177 -46.01 5.02 3.27
CA GLY A 177 -47.42 5.32 3.48
C GLY A 177 -48.24 5.41 2.18
N ILE A 178 -47.78 4.78 1.11
CA ILE A 178 -48.47 4.79 -0.19
C ILE A 178 -49.56 3.72 -0.20
N HIS A 179 -50.82 4.14 -0.25
CA HIS A 179 -51.98 3.25 -0.30
C HIS A 179 -52.38 2.91 -1.75
N VAL A 180 -51.60 2.05 -2.41
CA VAL A 180 -51.94 1.48 -3.73
C VAL A 180 -52.27 -0.01 -3.55
N SER A 181 -53.30 -0.49 -4.25
CA SER A 181 -53.66 -1.91 -4.22
C SER A 181 -52.50 -2.77 -4.71
N ILE A 182 -52.06 -3.73 -3.89
CA ILE A 182 -51.01 -4.69 -4.27
C ILE A 182 -51.39 -5.43 -5.56
N ARG A 183 -52.69 -5.68 -5.78
CA ARG A 183 -53.20 -6.32 -7.00
C ARG A 183 -52.96 -5.50 -8.27
N ASP A 184 -52.81 -4.18 -8.14
CA ASP A 184 -52.47 -3.28 -9.25
C ASP A 184 -50.94 -3.15 -9.43
N VAL A 185 -50.20 -3.07 -8.32
CA VAL A 185 -48.73 -2.91 -8.36
C VAL A 185 -48.03 -4.15 -8.92
N VAL A 186 -48.46 -5.35 -8.54
CA VAL A 186 -47.82 -6.62 -8.97
C VAL A 186 -47.79 -6.77 -10.50
N PRO A 187 -48.92 -6.72 -11.23
CA PRO A 187 -48.89 -6.85 -12.69
C PRO A 187 -48.15 -5.68 -13.36
N LEU A 188 -48.24 -4.47 -12.82
CA LEU A 188 -47.49 -3.33 -13.34
C LEU A 188 -45.98 -3.54 -13.21
N PHE A 189 -45.53 -4.00 -12.03
CA PHE A 189 -44.12 -4.30 -11.75
C PHE A 189 -43.59 -5.42 -12.66
N ILE A 190 -44.36 -6.49 -12.84
CA ILE A 190 -43.98 -7.59 -13.75
C ILE A 190 -43.86 -7.05 -15.19
N ALA A 191 -44.84 -6.28 -15.66
CA ALA A 191 -44.79 -5.71 -17.01
C ALA A 191 -43.59 -4.75 -17.20
N ALA A 192 -43.33 -3.88 -16.21
CA ALA A 192 -42.19 -2.98 -16.22
C ALA A 192 -40.86 -3.72 -16.29
N THR A 193 -40.75 -4.82 -15.55
CA THR A 193 -39.54 -5.62 -15.55
C THR A 193 -39.34 -6.36 -16.88
N VAL A 194 -40.40 -6.93 -17.46
CA VAL A 194 -40.31 -7.60 -18.77
C VAL A 194 -39.85 -6.61 -19.84
N ILE A 195 -40.36 -5.38 -19.82
CA ILE A 195 -39.89 -4.29 -20.69
C ILE A 195 -38.43 -3.93 -20.38
N GLY A 196 -38.06 -3.92 -19.10
CA GLY A 196 -36.68 -3.73 -18.63
C GLY A 196 -35.70 -4.77 -19.18
N ILE A 197 -36.09 -6.04 -19.18
CA ILE A 197 -35.30 -7.13 -19.78
C ILE A 197 -35.24 -6.97 -21.30
N ALA A 198 -36.38 -6.67 -21.93
CA ALA A 198 -36.48 -6.51 -23.38
C ALA A 198 -35.64 -5.32 -23.90
N SER A 199 -35.38 -4.31 -23.07
CA SER A 199 -34.52 -3.17 -23.43
C SER A 199 -33.03 -3.53 -23.45
N MET A 200 -32.64 -4.67 -22.85
CA MET A 200 -31.25 -5.09 -22.66
C MET A 200 -30.37 -4.07 -21.93
N ILE A 201 -30.97 -3.11 -21.21
CA ILE A 201 -30.24 -2.13 -20.43
C ILE A 201 -29.79 -2.79 -19.10
N PRO A 202 -28.50 -2.75 -18.75
CA PRO A 202 -28.02 -3.31 -17.49
C PRO A 202 -28.76 -2.72 -16.28
N GLY A 203 -29.28 -3.59 -15.42
CA GLY A 203 -30.05 -3.19 -14.23
C GLY A 203 -31.39 -2.54 -14.55
N GLU A 204 -31.89 -2.66 -15.79
CA GLU A 204 -33.19 -2.13 -16.22
C GLU A 204 -33.31 -0.61 -16.06
N LEU A 205 -32.16 0.08 -16.08
CA LEU A 205 -32.09 1.52 -15.80
C LEU A 205 -32.88 2.30 -16.86
N GLY A 206 -33.80 3.15 -16.39
CA GLY A 206 -34.59 4.02 -17.26
C GLY A 206 -35.86 3.35 -17.79
N SER A 207 -35.79 2.16 -18.39
CA SER A 207 -36.98 1.50 -18.98
C SER A 207 -37.98 1.03 -17.93
N PHE A 208 -37.50 0.35 -16.88
CA PHE A 208 -38.34 -0.04 -15.75
C PHE A 208 -38.89 1.20 -15.03
N ASP A 209 -38.01 2.16 -14.75
CA ASP A 209 -38.34 3.37 -14.00
C ASP A 209 -39.42 4.20 -14.72
N LEU A 210 -39.28 4.39 -16.04
CA LEU A 210 -40.25 5.12 -16.86
C LEU A 210 -41.63 4.45 -16.83
N MET A 211 -41.67 3.13 -16.96
CA MET A 211 -42.91 2.36 -16.95
C MET A 211 -43.58 2.42 -15.57
N MET A 212 -42.81 2.33 -14.48
CA MET A 212 -43.33 2.48 -13.12
C MET A 212 -43.84 3.90 -12.86
N ILE A 213 -43.15 4.94 -13.35
CA ILE A 213 -43.60 6.33 -13.26
C ILE A 213 -44.95 6.51 -13.96
N ILE A 214 -45.05 6.09 -15.22
CA ILE A 214 -46.29 6.26 -15.99
C ILE A 214 -47.42 5.45 -15.36
N GLY A 215 -47.15 4.20 -15.01
CA GLY A 215 -48.16 3.28 -14.48
C GLY A 215 -48.69 3.67 -13.11
N LEU A 216 -47.80 3.95 -12.14
CA LEU A 216 -48.23 4.33 -10.80
C LEU A 216 -48.88 5.73 -10.78
N SER A 217 -48.45 6.64 -11.66
CA SER A 217 -49.14 7.92 -11.83
C SER A 217 -50.52 7.78 -12.46
N ALA A 218 -50.71 6.86 -13.41
CA ALA A 218 -52.05 6.53 -13.92
C ALA A 218 -52.96 5.90 -12.84
N LEU A 219 -52.37 5.22 -11.85
CA LEU A 219 -53.08 4.69 -10.67
C LEU A 219 -53.32 5.76 -9.58
N GLY A 220 -52.98 7.02 -9.84
CA GLY A 220 -53.24 8.15 -8.93
C GLY A 220 -52.11 8.49 -7.96
N THR A 221 -50.93 7.87 -8.08
CA THR A 221 -49.77 8.23 -7.23
C THR A 221 -49.04 9.44 -7.79
N PRO A 222 -48.82 10.52 -7.02
CA PRO A 222 -48.09 11.70 -7.49
C PRO A 222 -46.71 11.33 -8.05
N ARG A 223 -46.32 11.97 -9.17
CA ARG A 223 -45.11 11.61 -9.91
C ARG A 223 -43.85 11.74 -9.06
N GLU A 224 -43.80 12.77 -8.21
CA GLU A 224 -42.71 13.05 -7.28
C GLU A 224 -42.55 11.92 -6.26
N THR A 225 -43.68 11.40 -5.75
CA THR A 225 -43.71 10.26 -4.83
C THR A 225 -43.25 8.97 -5.51
N VAL A 226 -43.65 8.74 -6.76
CA VAL A 226 -43.20 7.55 -7.52
C VAL A 226 -41.69 7.60 -7.77
N VAL A 227 -41.15 8.77 -8.14
CA VAL A 227 -39.71 8.94 -8.33
C VAL A 227 -38.96 8.70 -7.02
N ALA A 228 -39.43 9.24 -5.89
CA ALA A 228 -38.84 8.98 -4.57
C ALA A 228 -38.88 7.49 -4.21
N TRP A 229 -39.99 6.81 -4.49
CA TRP A 229 -40.14 5.36 -4.28
C TRP A 229 -39.14 4.56 -5.11
N LEU A 230 -38.99 4.89 -6.39
CA LEU A 230 -37.99 4.25 -7.27
C LEU A 230 -36.57 4.51 -6.78
N LEU A 231 -36.23 5.72 -6.37
CA LEU A 231 -34.90 6.04 -5.84
C LEU A 231 -34.58 5.23 -4.57
N LEU A 232 -35.54 5.09 -3.65
CA LEU A 232 -35.38 4.25 -2.46
C LEU A 232 -35.23 2.77 -2.85
N PHE A 233 -36.02 2.29 -3.80
CA PHE A 233 -35.88 0.93 -4.31
C PHE A 233 -34.50 0.68 -4.92
N ARG A 234 -33.97 1.60 -5.73
CA ARG A 234 -32.60 1.53 -6.28
C ARG A 234 -31.55 1.55 -5.17
N LEU A 235 -31.73 2.37 -4.13
CA LEU A 235 -30.82 2.43 -2.99
C LEU A 235 -30.77 1.10 -2.23
N PHE A 236 -31.91 0.55 -1.85
CA PHE A 236 -32.00 -0.63 -0.97
C PHE A 236 -31.81 -1.96 -1.68
N TYR A 237 -32.20 -2.07 -2.95
CA TYR A 237 -32.06 -3.32 -3.70
C TYR A 237 -30.78 -3.39 -4.55
N TYR A 238 -30.29 -2.26 -5.07
CA TYR A 238 -29.08 -2.25 -5.90
C TYR A 238 -27.87 -1.73 -5.15
N LEU A 239 -27.91 -0.48 -4.65
CA LEU A 239 -26.70 0.18 -4.16
C LEU A 239 -26.18 -0.43 -2.84
N ILE A 240 -27.06 -0.67 -1.86
CA ILE A 240 -26.67 -1.25 -0.56
C ILE A 240 -26.16 -2.69 -0.74
N PRO A 241 -26.86 -3.61 -1.43
CA PRO A 241 -26.34 -4.95 -1.68
C PRO A 241 -25.02 -4.93 -2.47
N PHE A 242 -24.85 -4.02 -3.43
CA PHE A 242 -23.57 -3.82 -4.12
C PHE A 242 -22.45 -3.39 -3.17
N ALA A 243 -22.70 -2.43 -2.27
CA ALA A 243 -21.71 -1.98 -1.29
C ALA A 243 -21.32 -3.10 -0.31
N ILE A 244 -22.30 -3.87 0.17
CA ILE A 244 -22.06 -5.07 1.00
C ILE A 244 -21.24 -6.09 0.21
N GLY A 245 -21.59 -6.30 -1.07
CA GLY A 245 -20.84 -7.15 -2.00
C GLY A 245 -19.39 -6.70 -2.17
N LEU A 246 -19.12 -5.39 -2.28
CA LEU A 246 -17.77 -4.84 -2.32
C LEU A 246 -16.99 -5.14 -1.04
N ILE A 247 -17.61 -5.00 0.14
CA ILE A 247 -16.98 -5.35 1.41
C ILE A 247 -16.57 -6.82 1.43
N PHE A 248 -17.49 -7.73 1.05
CA PHE A 248 -17.18 -9.15 0.96
C PHE A 248 -16.15 -9.46 -0.12
N PHE A 249 -16.19 -8.77 -1.26
CA PHE A 249 -15.21 -8.90 -2.33
C PHE A 249 -13.81 -8.53 -1.84
N PHE A 250 -13.62 -7.37 -1.21
CA PHE A 250 -12.32 -6.96 -0.67
C PHE A 250 -11.84 -7.85 0.48
N LYS A 251 -12.76 -8.31 1.34
CA LYS A 251 -12.44 -9.30 2.38
C LYS A 251 -11.95 -10.60 1.77
N ASN A 252 -12.70 -11.15 0.81
CA ASN A 252 -12.35 -12.40 0.14
C ASN A 252 -11.08 -12.27 -0.71
N LEU A 253 -10.90 -11.14 -1.38
CA LEU A 253 -9.70 -10.81 -2.13
C LEU A 253 -8.48 -10.77 -1.20
N GLY A 254 -8.59 -10.07 -0.07
CA GLY A 254 -7.56 -10.02 0.95
C GLY A 254 -7.19 -11.40 1.49
N THR A 255 -8.18 -12.23 1.85
CA THR A 255 -7.93 -13.60 2.34
C THR A 255 -7.34 -14.51 1.27
N THR A 256 -7.82 -14.40 0.03
CA THR A 256 -7.35 -15.21 -1.10
C THR A 256 -5.92 -14.86 -1.48
N ILE A 257 -5.59 -13.57 -1.57
CA ILE A 257 -4.22 -13.09 -1.82
C ILE A 257 -3.31 -13.54 -0.67
N ASN A 258 -3.76 -13.37 0.58
CA ASN A 258 -2.97 -13.79 1.73
C ASN A 258 -2.70 -15.30 1.74
N ALA A 259 -3.70 -16.13 1.43
CA ALA A 259 -3.54 -17.58 1.33
C ALA A 259 -2.64 -17.99 0.15
N ARG A 260 -2.85 -17.40 -1.04
CA ARG A 260 -2.06 -17.68 -2.25
C ARG A 260 -0.57 -17.40 -2.04
N TYR A 261 -0.25 -16.32 -1.34
CA TYR A 261 1.13 -15.93 -1.02
C TYR A 261 1.55 -16.33 0.40
N LYS A 262 0.96 -17.38 0.97
CA LYS A 262 1.38 -18.01 2.24
C LYS A 262 1.56 -17.04 3.42
N GLY A 263 0.74 -16.00 3.53
CA GLY A 263 0.84 -15.02 4.61
C GLY A 263 1.83 -13.88 4.39
N ILE A 264 2.58 -13.85 3.28
CA ILE A 264 3.56 -12.78 3.00
C ILE A 264 2.93 -11.38 3.02
N PRO A 265 1.73 -11.14 2.45
CA PRO A 265 1.13 -9.80 2.47
C PRO A 265 0.84 -9.30 3.88
N ILE A 266 0.35 -10.17 4.78
CA ILE A 266 0.07 -9.77 6.16
C ILE A 266 1.34 -9.63 7.00
N SER A 267 2.40 -10.39 6.73
CA SER A 267 3.69 -10.21 7.40
C SER A 267 4.32 -8.88 7.02
N LEU A 268 4.32 -8.53 5.72
CA LEU A 268 4.79 -7.22 5.25
C LEU A 268 3.98 -6.07 5.86
N LEU A 269 2.65 -6.24 5.98
CA LEU A 269 1.80 -5.24 6.60
C LEU A 269 2.07 -5.09 8.11
N LYS A 270 2.39 -6.19 8.82
CA LYS A 270 2.78 -6.16 10.24
C LYS A 270 4.15 -5.51 10.44
N GLU A 271 5.10 -5.79 9.57
CA GLU A 271 6.43 -5.17 9.56
C GLU A 271 6.31 -3.65 9.34
N LEU A 272 5.43 -3.22 8.43
CA LEU A 272 5.08 -1.81 8.26
C LEU A 272 4.29 -1.25 9.45
N ALA A 273 3.44 -2.05 10.11
CA ALA A 273 2.64 -1.61 11.25
C ALA A 273 3.46 -1.39 12.53
N HIS A 274 4.63 -2.03 12.67
CA HIS A 274 5.57 -1.71 13.76
C HIS A 274 6.17 -0.31 13.63
N LYS A 275 6.19 0.22 12.40
CA LYS A 275 6.80 1.51 12.09
C LYS A 275 5.83 2.64 12.40
N GLU A 276 6.20 3.50 13.35
CA GLU A 276 5.41 4.69 13.73
C GLU A 276 5.46 5.78 12.65
N GLN A 277 6.44 5.70 11.76
CA GLN A 277 6.68 6.69 10.72
C GLN A 277 7.14 6.04 9.40
N LEU A 278 6.75 6.64 8.27
CA LEU A 278 7.28 6.30 6.96
C LEU A 278 8.25 7.37 6.45
N VAL A 279 9.55 7.08 6.45
CA VAL A 279 10.56 7.92 5.74
C VAL A 279 10.73 7.42 4.30
N TYR A 280 10.07 8.07 3.35
CA TYR A 280 10.29 7.76 1.92
C TYR A 280 11.63 8.32 1.45
N SER A 281 12.59 7.43 1.27
CA SER A 281 13.97 7.80 0.97
C SER A 281 14.23 8.04 -0.51
N ALA A 282 15.33 8.75 -0.82
CA ALA A 282 15.75 8.95 -2.21
C ALA A 282 16.18 7.63 -2.87
N GLU A 283 16.65 6.69 -2.06
CA GLU A 283 16.95 5.32 -2.47
C GLU A 283 15.68 4.58 -2.90
N TRP A 284 14.64 4.59 -2.06
CA TRP A 284 13.35 3.99 -2.39
C TRP A 284 12.72 4.64 -3.60
N MET A 285 12.78 5.98 -3.71
CA MET A 285 12.32 6.70 -4.90
C MET A 285 13.03 6.26 -6.19
N THR A 286 14.31 5.90 -6.10
CA THR A 286 15.09 5.44 -7.25
C THR A 286 14.74 4.00 -7.60
N ILE A 287 14.59 3.14 -6.60
CA ILE A 287 14.15 1.75 -6.79
C ILE A 287 12.74 1.72 -7.41
N ASP A 288 11.79 2.45 -6.84
CA ASP A 288 10.42 2.56 -7.36
C ASP A 288 10.44 3.17 -8.78
N GLY A 289 11.26 4.18 -9.01
CA GLY A 289 11.43 4.78 -10.34
C GLY A 289 11.95 3.79 -11.38
N ILE A 290 12.92 2.94 -11.02
CA ILE A 290 13.46 1.89 -11.90
C ILE A 290 12.41 0.81 -12.17
N ILE A 291 11.70 0.35 -11.13
CA ILE A 291 10.65 -0.67 -11.27
C ILE A 291 9.52 -0.15 -12.15
N MET A 292 9.00 1.05 -11.85
CA MET A 292 7.92 1.66 -12.61
C MET A 292 8.35 2.00 -14.04
N GLY A 293 9.56 2.54 -14.22
CA GLY A 293 10.13 2.84 -15.53
C GLY A 293 10.33 1.59 -16.38
N SER A 294 10.89 0.52 -15.82
CA SER A 294 11.10 -0.75 -16.53
C SER A 294 9.79 -1.44 -16.89
N LEU A 295 8.81 -1.46 -15.98
CA LEU A 295 7.46 -1.98 -16.27
C LEU A 295 6.74 -1.16 -17.34
N ALA A 296 6.87 0.17 -17.31
CA ALA A 296 6.30 1.04 -18.34
C ALA A 296 6.96 0.81 -19.70
N ILE A 297 8.29 0.70 -19.75
CA ILE A 297 9.03 0.37 -20.99
C ILE A 297 8.62 -1.01 -21.49
N LEU A 298 8.54 -2.02 -20.62
CA LEU A 298 8.10 -3.37 -20.99
C LEU A 298 6.67 -3.36 -21.53
N TYR A 299 5.74 -2.66 -20.88
CA TYR A 299 4.37 -2.49 -21.35
C TYR A 299 4.30 -1.80 -22.71
N ILE A 300 5.17 -0.82 -22.96
CA ILE A 300 5.29 -0.17 -24.26
C ILE A 300 5.82 -1.15 -25.31
N ILE A 301 6.88 -1.90 -25.01
CA ILE A 301 7.47 -2.88 -25.90
C ILE A 301 6.45 -3.94 -26.28
N ILE A 302 5.69 -4.49 -25.32
CA ILE A 302 4.65 -5.49 -25.59
C ILE A 302 3.57 -4.90 -26.50
N GLY A 303 3.12 -3.66 -26.25
CA GLY A 303 2.11 -3.02 -27.08
C GLY A 303 2.57 -2.71 -28.51
N VAL A 304 3.81 -2.24 -28.68
CA VAL A 304 4.42 -2.00 -29.99
C VAL A 304 4.62 -3.32 -30.72
N TYR A 305 5.15 -4.33 -30.04
CA TYR A 305 5.36 -5.66 -30.59
C TYR A 305 4.06 -6.30 -31.03
N ASN A 306 2.94 -6.07 -30.32
CA ASN A 306 1.61 -6.59 -30.67
C ASN A 306 0.82 -5.72 -31.65
N SER A 307 1.46 -4.69 -32.23
CA SER A 307 0.81 -3.86 -33.24
C SER A 307 0.53 -4.70 -34.50
N PRO A 308 -0.68 -4.63 -35.09
CA PRO A 308 -1.08 -5.43 -36.26
C PRO A 308 -0.20 -5.23 -37.50
N ASN A 309 0.67 -4.22 -37.51
CA ASN A 309 1.60 -3.94 -38.61
C ASN A 309 2.88 -4.81 -38.56
N ILE A 310 3.09 -5.60 -37.50
CA ILE A 310 4.28 -6.44 -37.33
C ILE A 310 3.88 -7.90 -37.54
N HIS A 311 4.41 -8.56 -38.57
CA HIS A 311 4.16 -9.97 -38.83
C HIS A 311 5.04 -10.87 -37.94
N HIS A 312 4.41 -11.72 -37.12
CA HIS A 312 5.11 -12.58 -36.15
C HIS A 312 5.49 -13.95 -36.72
N ARG A 313 6.69 -14.45 -36.39
CA ARG A 313 7.10 -15.85 -36.69
C ARG A 313 6.56 -16.87 -35.67
N HIS A 314 6.20 -16.42 -34.46
CA HIS A 314 5.69 -17.28 -33.38
C HIS A 314 4.37 -16.74 -32.82
N ARG A 315 3.42 -17.64 -32.53
CA ARG A 315 2.17 -17.30 -31.83
C ARG A 315 2.51 -16.84 -30.41
N LEU A 316 2.19 -15.59 -30.09
CA LEU A 316 2.22 -15.13 -28.71
C LEU A 316 1.07 -15.75 -27.92
N PRO A 317 1.25 -16.03 -26.62
CA PRO A 317 0.14 -16.39 -25.74
C PRO A 317 -0.93 -15.30 -25.79
N GLU A 318 -2.21 -15.70 -25.88
CA GLU A 318 -3.35 -14.76 -25.96
C GLU A 318 -3.36 -13.71 -24.84
N PHE A 319 -2.81 -14.05 -23.67
CA PHE A 319 -2.65 -13.14 -22.53
C PHE A 319 -1.90 -11.84 -22.86
N PHE A 320 -0.94 -11.87 -23.80
CA PHE A 320 -0.22 -10.67 -24.20
C PHE A 320 -0.95 -9.85 -25.27
N LEU A 321 -1.91 -10.44 -25.99
CA LEU A 321 -2.57 -9.79 -27.12
C LEU A 321 -3.51 -8.70 -26.62
N PHE A 322 -3.13 -7.44 -26.83
CA PHE A 322 -4.04 -6.32 -26.60
C PHE A 322 -5.14 -6.35 -27.67
N PRO A 323 -6.44 -6.33 -27.29
CA PRO A 323 -7.53 -6.44 -28.26
C PRO A 323 -7.57 -5.26 -29.25
N SER A 324 -7.01 -4.11 -28.86
CA SER A 324 -6.87 -2.95 -29.74
C SER A 324 -5.76 -1.99 -29.27
N LYS A 325 -5.24 -1.18 -30.21
CA LYS A 325 -4.31 -0.07 -29.91
C LYS A 325 -4.90 0.93 -28.90
N ARG A 326 -6.23 1.14 -28.90
CA ARG A 326 -6.92 2.04 -27.97
C ARG A 326 -6.87 1.51 -26.54
N ILE A 327 -7.12 0.21 -26.34
CA ILE A 327 -7.07 -0.43 -25.01
C ILE A 327 -5.65 -0.38 -24.45
N TRP A 328 -4.63 -0.67 -25.26
CA TRP A 328 -3.24 -0.55 -24.85
C TRP A 328 -2.90 0.87 -24.38
N PHE A 329 -3.29 1.90 -25.16
CA PHE A 329 -3.05 3.30 -24.80
C PHE A 329 -3.78 3.72 -23.52
N VAL A 330 -5.05 3.32 -23.36
CA VAL A 330 -5.80 3.57 -22.11
C VAL A 330 -5.12 2.89 -20.92
N GLY A 331 -4.63 1.66 -21.08
CA GLY A 331 -3.88 0.97 -20.02
C GLY A 331 -2.57 1.68 -19.66
N PHE A 332 -1.86 2.27 -20.64
CA PHE A 332 -0.68 3.09 -20.36
C PHE A 332 -1.04 4.34 -19.53
N ILE A 333 -2.10 5.05 -19.91
CA ILE A 333 -2.61 6.19 -19.13
C ILE A 333 -3.03 5.75 -17.72
N ALA A 334 -3.67 4.59 -17.56
CA ALA A 334 -4.03 4.06 -16.26
C ALA A 334 -2.81 3.77 -15.38
N ILE A 335 -1.72 3.22 -15.94
CA ILE A 335 -0.45 3.01 -15.21
C ILE A 335 0.12 4.35 -14.73
N LEU A 336 0.10 5.40 -15.56
CA LEU A 336 0.55 6.73 -15.16
C LEU A 336 -0.33 7.34 -14.05
N ILE A 337 -1.64 7.14 -14.10
CA ILE A 337 -2.57 7.57 -13.05
C ILE A 337 -2.28 6.83 -11.74
N VAL A 338 -2.08 5.52 -11.78
CA VAL A 338 -1.74 4.72 -10.59
C VAL A 338 -0.40 5.17 -10.01
N ALA A 339 0.63 5.38 -10.84
CA ALA A 339 1.93 5.91 -10.40
C ALA A 339 1.78 7.27 -9.72
N PHE A 340 0.95 8.15 -10.29
CA PHE A 340 0.66 9.47 -9.72
C PHE A 340 -0.09 9.38 -8.39
N ILE A 341 -1.08 8.48 -8.27
CA ILE A 341 -1.80 8.21 -7.02
C ILE A 341 -0.84 7.67 -5.96
N ILE A 342 0.06 6.74 -6.30
CA ILE A 342 1.07 6.23 -5.37
C ILE A 342 1.98 7.37 -4.88
N LEU A 343 2.43 8.27 -5.76
CA LEU A 343 3.23 9.44 -5.38
C LEU A 343 2.44 10.40 -4.47
N LEU A 344 1.15 10.61 -4.74
CA LEU A 344 0.27 11.40 -3.89
C LEU A 344 0.04 10.74 -2.52
N LEU A 345 -0.13 9.41 -2.48
CA LEU A 345 -0.31 8.65 -1.25
C LEU A 345 0.95 8.71 -0.40
N ILE A 346 2.14 8.50 -1.00
CA ILE A 346 3.43 8.66 -0.31
C ILE A 346 3.56 10.08 0.25
N ARG A 347 3.19 11.09 -0.54
CA ARG A 347 3.23 12.49 -0.11
C ARG A 347 2.23 12.77 1.02
N PHE A 348 1.05 12.16 1.00
CA PHE A 348 0.03 12.29 2.03
C PHE A 348 0.43 11.57 3.33
N LEU A 349 1.02 10.38 3.22
CA LEU A 349 1.51 9.59 4.35
C LEU A 349 2.82 10.13 4.94
N LYS A 350 3.52 11.03 4.24
CA LYS A 350 4.73 11.68 4.72
C LYS A 350 4.37 12.66 5.85
N ASN A 351 4.42 12.17 7.08
CA ASN A 351 4.21 12.98 8.29
C ASN A 351 5.46 13.79 8.66
N LYS A 352 5.36 14.68 9.67
CA LYS A 352 6.56 15.37 10.23
C LYS A 352 7.55 14.32 10.73
N ARG A 353 8.81 14.40 10.27
CA ARG A 353 9.84 13.46 10.69
C ARG A 353 10.20 13.68 12.16
N ILE A 354 10.07 12.63 12.94
CA ILE A 354 10.67 12.49 14.26
C ILE A 354 12.17 12.33 14.04
N GLN A 355 12.96 13.20 14.66
CA GLN A 355 14.42 13.10 14.66
C GLN A 355 14.83 12.20 15.83
N ILE A 356 15.75 11.27 15.55
CA ILE A 356 16.30 10.39 16.58
C ILE A 356 17.43 11.11 17.30
N GLY A 357 17.47 10.93 18.62
CA GLY A 357 18.45 11.54 19.49
C GLY A 357 18.03 12.91 20.01
N GLU A 358 18.56 13.24 21.16
CA GLU A 358 18.32 14.47 21.89
C GLU A 358 19.39 15.52 21.55
N ALA A 359 19.13 16.77 21.92
CA ALA A 359 20.22 17.74 21.96
C ALA A 359 21.22 17.34 23.05
N LEU A 360 22.48 17.76 22.89
CA LEU A 360 23.52 17.53 23.90
C LEU A 360 23.06 18.05 25.27
N ASP A 361 22.99 17.14 26.25
CA ASP A 361 23.03 17.48 27.67
C ASP A 361 24.46 17.28 28.18
N GLU A 362 25.13 18.40 28.47
CA GLU A 362 26.53 18.41 28.89
C GLU A 362 26.73 17.68 30.22
N SER A 363 25.75 17.72 31.13
CA SER A 363 25.87 17.09 32.45
C SER A 363 25.86 15.56 32.36
N ARG A 364 24.94 15.01 31.54
CA ARG A 364 24.81 13.57 31.29
C ARG A 364 26.04 13.02 30.57
N ILE A 365 26.52 13.72 29.52
CA ILE A 365 27.73 13.32 28.79
C ILE A 365 28.96 13.33 29.71
N GLN A 366 29.14 14.40 30.47
CA GLN A 366 30.30 14.52 31.35
C GLN A 366 30.28 13.44 32.44
N HIS A 367 29.09 13.07 32.96
CA HIS A 367 28.93 11.96 33.90
C HIS A 367 29.37 10.63 33.27
N ILE A 368 28.89 10.30 32.08
CA ILE A 368 29.26 9.05 31.38
C ILE A 368 30.78 9.01 31.14
N LEU A 369 31.35 10.08 30.58
CA LEU A 369 32.77 10.14 30.21
C LEU A 369 33.70 10.09 31.42
N SER A 370 33.34 10.74 32.52
CA SER A 370 34.16 10.73 33.75
C SER A 370 34.03 9.44 34.56
N THR A 371 32.89 8.75 34.48
CA THR A 371 32.63 7.51 35.23
C THR A 371 33.11 6.26 34.49
N TYR A 372 32.82 6.20 33.18
CA TYR A 372 33.02 4.99 32.37
C TYR A 372 34.12 5.15 31.30
N GLY A 373 34.59 6.37 31.06
CA GLY A 373 35.58 6.66 30.03
C GLY A 373 34.97 6.98 28.66
N GLY A 374 35.84 7.21 27.70
CA GLY A 374 35.49 7.58 26.33
C GLY A 374 36.42 6.96 25.30
N ASN A 375 36.45 7.57 24.13
CA ASN A 375 37.27 7.18 23.00
C ASN A 375 37.80 8.44 22.27
N PRO A 376 38.69 8.29 21.27
CA PRO A 376 39.24 9.42 20.53
C PRO A 376 38.22 10.36 19.89
N ASP A 377 36.98 9.93 19.70
CA ASP A 377 35.92 10.72 19.04
C ASP A 377 34.91 11.34 20.01
N SER A 378 34.95 10.95 21.29
CA SER A 378 33.94 11.32 22.30
C SER A 378 33.80 12.82 22.49
N GLN A 379 34.91 13.56 22.47
CA GLN A 379 34.92 15.00 22.71
C GLN A 379 34.17 15.80 21.64
N LEU A 380 34.09 15.29 20.41
CA LEU A 380 33.44 15.98 19.29
C LEU A 380 31.95 16.23 19.53
N VAL A 381 31.33 15.54 20.51
CA VAL A 381 29.93 15.76 20.89
C VAL A 381 29.69 17.19 21.39
N PHE A 382 30.70 17.82 21.99
CA PHE A 382 30.62 19.18 22.55
C PHE A 382 30.59 20.30 21.49
N LEU A 383 30.77 19.96 20.21
CA LEU A 383 30.59 20.91 19.10
C LEU A 383 29.11 21.22 18.82
N LYS A 384 28.17 20.49 19.43
CA LYS A 384 26.71 20.74 19.38
C LYS A 384 26.11 20.66 17.96
N ASP A 385 26.81 20.06 17.01
CA ASP A 385 26.38 19.82 15.64
C ASP A 385 25.75 18.42 15.43
N LYS A 386 25.84 17.56 16.45
CA LYS A 386 25.32 16.19 16.48
C LYS A 386 24.18 16.06 17.49
N LYS A 387 23.32 15.07 17.26
CA LYS A 387 22.35 14.60 18.23
C LYS A 387 22.96 13.48 19.07
N VAL A 388 22.40 13.23 20.23
CA VAL A 388 22.90 12.21 21.15
C VAL A 388 21.81 11.20 21.44
N PHE A 389 22.10 9.91 21.28
CA PHE A 389 21.28 8.85 21.84
C PHE A 389 21.95 8.30 23.09
N TYR A 390 21.23 8.29 24.20
CA TYR A 390 21.69 7.79 25.49
C TYR A 390 21.09 6.41 25.74
N TYR A 391 21.94 5.46 26.11
CA TYR A 391 21.49 4.17 26.60
C TYR A 391 21.48 4.16 28.12
N ASN A 392 20.32 3.84 28.67
CA ASN A 392 20.11 3.68 30.09
C ASN A 392 19.96 2.18 30.41
N ASN A 393 20.76 1.67 31.34
CA ASN A 393 20.75 0.25 31.70
C ASN A 393 19.65 -0.13 32.70
N GLY A 394 18.78 0.82 33.08
CA GLY A 394 17.73 0.69 34.09
C GLY A 394 17.99 1.55 35.33
N ASP A 395 19.27 1.80 35.65
CA ASP A 395 19.68 2.59 36.81
C ASP A 395 20.15 3.99 36.40
N GLU A 396 21.02 4.07 35.37
CA GLU A 396 21.56 5.33 34.87
C GLU A 396 22.00 5.23 33.40
N ASP A 397 22.37 6.37 32.82
CA ASP A 397 22.92 6.42 31.47
C ASP A 397 24.38 5.94 31.49
N THR A 398 24.70 4.91 30.71
CA THR A 398 26.04 4.29 30.70
C THR A 398 26.78 4.42 29.38
N VAL A 399 26.05 4.62 28.28
CA VAL A 399 26.62 4.72 26.92
C VAL A 399 25.90 5.82 26.16
N PHE A 400 26.62 6.54 25.29
CA PHE A 400 26.01 7.42 24.31
C PHE A 400 26.57 7.24 22.90
N PHE A 401 25.75 7.59 21.92
CA PHE A 401 26.07 7.60 20.49
C PHE A 401 25.89 9.00 19.91
N GLN A 402 26.78 9.39 19.00
CA GLN A 402 26.72 10.66 18.30
C GLN A 402 26.08 10.48 16.93
N LEU A 403 24.98 11.20 16.67
CA LEU A 403 24.08 10.94 15.55
C LEU A 403 23.95 12.14 14.63
N SER A 404 23.81 11.88 13.33
CA SER A 404 23.31 12.84 12.33
C SER A 404 22.32 12.18 11.39
N THR A 405 21.18 12.84 11.15
CA THR A 405 20.15 12.31 10.25
C THR A 405 20.34 12.87 8.85
N PHE A 406 20.41 11.97 7.87
CA PHE A 406 20.36 12.31 6.45
C PHE A 406 19.41 11.38 5.71
N ASN A 407 18.31 11.93 5.18
CA ASN A 407 17.27 11.15 4.51
C ASN A 407 16.63 10.09 5.44
N ASN A 408 16.67 8.80 5.10
CA ASN A 408 16.32 7.69 6.00
C ASN A 408 17.54 7.07 6.68
N LYS A 409 18.71 7.71 6.64
CA LYS A 409 19.94 7.22 7.26
C LYS A 409 20.22 7.96 8.56
N ILE A 410 20.56 7.19 9.60
CA ILE A 410 21.11 7.72 10.85
C ILE A 410 22.59 7.41 10.86
N LEU A 411 23.41 8.43 10.64
CA LEU A 411 24.86 8.29 10.65
C LEU A 411 25.32 8.33 12.11
N VAL A 412 25.82 7.19 12.60
CA VAL A 412 26.36 7.00 13.94
C VAL A 412 27.87 7.18 13.84
N MET A 413 28.41 8.22 14.48
CA MET A 413 29.83 8.58 14.37
C MET A 413 30.65 7.94 15.48
N GLY A 414 31.71 7.24 15.06
CA GLY A 414 32.67 6.60 15.95
C GLY A 414 32.10 5.40 16.71
N ASP A 415 32.95 4.83 17.55
CA ASP A 415 32.51 3.80 18.51
C ASP A 415 31.66 4.43 19.62
N PRO A 416 30.79 3.64 20.28
CA PRO A 416 30.02 4.14 21.42
C PRO A 416 30.96 4.65 22.51
N SER A 417 30.52 5.67 23.26
CA SER A 417 31.29 6.25 24.36
C SER A 417 30.66 5.86 25.69
N GLY A 418 31.46 5.41 26.64
CA GLY A 418 31.01 4.98 27.97
C GLY A 418 31.35 3.53 28.28
N LYS A 419 30.46 2.82 28.98
CA LYS A 419 30.72 1.50 29.53
C LYS A 419 30.75 0.41 28.45
N ALA A 420 31.94 -0.08 28.12
CA ALA A 420 32.17 -1.07 27.06
C ALA A 420 31.30 -2.34 27.17
N SER A 421 31.05 -2.85 28.39
CA SER A 421 30.21 -4.03 28.59
C SER A 421 28.76 -3.86 28.14
N ASP A 422 28.28 -2.62 28.04
CA ASP A 422 26.91 -2.30 27.70
C ASP A 422 26.77 -1.96 26.20
N PHE A 423 27.87 -1.98 25.42
CA PHE A 423 27.86 -1.59 24.01
C PHE A 423 26.94 -2.45 23.14
N GLU A 424 26.89 -3.76 23.35
CA GLU A 424 26.00 -4.65 22.60
C GLU A 424 24.52 -4.30 22.85
N ALA A 425 24.11 -4.19 24.12
CA ALA A 425 22.74 -3.84 24.49
C ALA A 425 22.37 -2.41 24.08
N ALA A 426 23.31 -1.47 24.17
CA ALA A 426 23.13 -0.09 23.73
C ALA A 426 22.95 0.01 22.20
N THR A 427 23.69 -0.80 21.46
CA THR A 427 23.60 -0.91 20.00
C THR A 427 22.25 -1.50 19.60
N GLU A 428 21.81 -2.57 20.25
CA GLU A 428 20.49 -3.16 20.02
C GLU A 428 19.37 -2.14 20.28
N ALA A 429 19.45 -1.41 21.40
CA ALA A 429 18.48 -0.38 21.75
C ALA A 429 18.43 0.73 20.68
N LEU A 430 19.59 1.19 20.19
CA LEU A 430 19.65 2.16 19.11
C LEU A 430 19.03 1.61 17.82
N ILE A 431 19.37 0.38 17.41
CA ILE A 431 18.84 -0.26 16.20
C ILE A 431 17.31 -0.38 16.27
N ASN A 432 16.78 -0.79 17.41
CA ASN A 432 15.33 -0.91 17.62
C ASN A 432 14.64 0.46 17.59
N GLU A 433 15.25 1.49 18.18
CA GLU A 433 14.71 2.85 18.18
C GLU A 433 14.68 3.44 16.76
N VAL A 434 15.75 3.29 15.98
CA VAL A 434 15.80 3.80 14.59
C VAL A 434 14.86 3.04 13.66
N ASP A 435 14.71 1.71 13.81
CA ASP A 435 13.80 0.90 12.99
C ASP A 435 12.34 1.25 13.24
N ARG A 436 11.96 1.51 14.51
CA ARG A 436 10.61 1.99 14.88
C ARG A 436 10.19 3.22 14.07
N TYR A 437 11.14 4.09 13.73
CA TYR A 437 10.90 5.32 12.95
C TYR A 437 11.26 5.20 11.46
N ASN A 438 11.50 3.97 10.97
CA ASN A 438 11.88 3.65 9.59
C ASN A 438 13.16 4.34 9.11
N TYR A 439 14.14 4.44 10.01
CA TYR A 439 15.50 4.83 9.66
C TYR A 439 16.40 3.59 9.58
N LEU A 440 17.52 3.73 8.87
CA LEU A 440 18.57 2.74 8.77
C LEU A 440 19.86 3.35 9.35
N PRO A 441 20.41 2.80 10.44
CA PRO A 441 21.63 3.32 11.00
C PRO A 441 22.82 2.91 10.12
N VAL A 442 23.79 3.79 10.03
CA VAL A 442 25.07 3.59 9.35
C VAL A 442 26.13 3.98 10.36
N PHE A 443 26.91 2.99 10.79
CA PHE A 443 27.99 3.20 11.73
C PHE A 443 29.24 3.58 10.95
N TYR A 444 29.80 4.74 11.26
CA TYR A 444 30.85 5.41 10.53
C TYR A 444 32.11 5.57 11.41
N GLU A 445 33.26 5.13 10.90
CA GLU A 445 34.56 5.15 11.61
C GLU A 445 34.66 4.23 12.83
N ASN A 446 34.00 3.08 12.73
CA ASN A 446 33.96 2.11 13.81
C ASN A 446 35.15 1.14 13.80
N SER A 447 35.51 0.63 14.99
CA SER A 447 36.57 -0.37 15.17
C SER A 447 36.12 -1.79 14.79
N GLU A 448 37.08 -2.72 14.78
CA GLU A 448 36.81 -4.15 14.57
C GLU A 448 35.90 -4.76 15.66
N GLU A 449 35.97 -4.25 16.89
CA GLU A 449 35.08 -4.70 17.98
C GLU A 449 33.62 -4.46 17.62
N MET A 450 33.30 -3.27 17.13
CA MET A 450 31.95 -2.93 16.68
C MET A 450 31.52 -3.72 15.43
N VAL A 451 32.48 -4.10 14.57
CA VAL A 451 32.19 -4.98 13.43
C VAL A 451 31.67 -6.34 13.90
N MET A 452 32.28 -6.90 14.94
CA MET A 452 31.84 -8.18 15.51
C MET A 452 30.45 -8.07 16.13
N ILE A 453 30.17 -6.98 16.89
CA ILE A 453 28.85 -6.73 17.49
C ILE A 453 27.77 -6.58 16.39
N LEU A 454 28.00 -5.73 15.39
CA LEU A 454 27.03 -5.45 14.35
C LEU A 454 26.83 -6.59 13.35
N HIS A 455 27.80 -7.48 13.22
CA HIS A 455 27.65 -8.69 12.41
C HIS A 455 26.53 -9.60 12.94
N GLU A 456 26.35 -9.69 14.27
CA GLU A 456 25.23 -10.43 14.89
C GLU A 456 23.86 -9.79 14.55
N PHE A 457 23.83 -8.48 14.32
CA PHE A 457 22.64 -7.76 13.84
C PHE A 457 22.47 -7.77 12.31
N GLY A 458 23.30 -8.53 11.57
CA GLY A 458 23.18 -8.72 10.13
C GLY A 458 23.70 -7.56 9.28
N TYR A 459 24.54 -6.69 9.83
CA TYR A 459 25.14 -5.58 9.09
C TYR A 459 26.28 -6.08 8.19
N ASP A 460 26.35 -5.51 6.99
CA ASP A 460 27.53 -5.62 6.15
C ASP A 460 28.51 -4.50 6.52
N PHE A 461 29.80 -4.74 6.29
CA PHE A 461 30.84 -3.75 6.57
C PHE A 461 31.79 -3.61 5.38
N ILE A 462 32.33 -2.40 5.23
CA ILE A 462 33.46 -2.14 4.35
C ILE A 462 34.56 -1.45 5.15
N LYS A 463 35.82 -1.78 4.86
CA LYS A 463 36.92 -0.98 5.37
C LYS A 463 36.82 0.42 4.76
N PHE A 464 36.78 1.43 5.62
CA PHE A 464 36.69 2.83 5.23
C PHE A 464 38.04 3.52 5.26
N GLY A 465 38.96 3.09 6.13
CA GLY A 465 40.35 3.53 6.13
C GLY A 465 41.10 3.00 7.34
N GLU A 466 42.12 3.73 7.77
CA GLU A 466 42.94 3.37 8.94
C GLU A 466 43.24 4.61 9.81
N ARG A 467 43.30 4.43 11.15
CA ARG A 467 43.87 5.41 12.09
C ARG A 467 45.33 5.09 12.35
N ALA A 468 46.17 6.11 12.45
CA ALA A 468 47.60 5.95 12.69
C ALA A 468 47.92 6.16 14.16
N HIS A 469 48.52 5.15 14.79
CA HIS A 469 48.99 5.24 16.16
C HIS A 469 50.51 5.37 16.21
N VAL A 470 50.98 6.24 17.08
CA VAL A 470 52.40 6.39 17.43
C VAL A 470 52.59 5.89 18.85
N HIS A 471 53.44 4.88 19.02
CA HIS A 471 53.84 4.41 20.34
C HIS A 471 54.84 5.40 20.94
N LEU A 472 54.39 6.19 21.92
CA LEU A 472 55.13 7.31 22.47
C LEU A 472 56.38 6.89 23.26
N PRO A 473 56.36 5.83 24.10
CA PRO A 473 57.56 5.36 24.80
C PRO A 473 58.73 5.03 23.87
N ASP A 474 58.47 4.49 22.69
CA ASP A 474 59.50 4.15 21.70
C ASP A 474 59.88 5.33 20.79
N PHE A 475 59.15 6.45 20.87
CA PHE A 475 59.36 7.58 19.98
C PHE A 475 60.69 8.30 20.26
N THR A 476 61.59 8.30 19.28
CA THR A 476 62.87 9.03 19.36
C THR A 476 63.20 9.71 18.04
N LEU A 477 63.78 10.91 18.12
CA LEU A 477 64.34 11.60 16.95
C LEU A 477 65.71 11.05 16.52
N SER A 478 66.25 10.06 17.25
CA SER A 478 67.55 9.46 16.95
C SER A 478 67.49 8.52 15.74
N GLY A 479 68.65 8.23 15.16
CA GLY A 479 68.77 7.27 14.06
C GLY A 479 68.62 7.86 12.65
N LYS A 480 68.82 6.98 11.66
CA LYS A 480 68.85 7.32 10.22
C LYS A 480 67.45 7.59 9.65
N LYS A 481 66.43 6.83 10.09
CA LYS A 481 65.03 6.98 9.65
C LYS A 481 64.50 8.40 9.90
N MET A 482 64.82 8.96 11.08
CA MET A 482 64.33 10.28 11.52
C MET A 482 65.22 11.47 11.10
N LYS A 483 66.22 11.27 10.22
CA LYS A 483 67.13 12.36 9.81
C LYS A 483 66.38 13.55 9.19
N GLY A 484 65.38 13.28 8.36
CA GLY A 484 64.57 14.33 7.72
C GLY A 484 63.77 15.14 8.75
N GLN A 485 63.08 14.45 9.66
CA GLN A 485 62.27 15.03 10.73
C GLN A 485 63.14 15.84 11.70
N ARG A 486 64.29 15.30 12.10
CA ARG A 486 65.25 16.01 12.96
C ARG A 486 65.82 17.26 12.31
N SER A 487 66.09 17.23 11.00
CA SER A 487 66.52 18.41 10.25
C SER A 487 65.43 19.47 10.16
N SER A 488 64.17 19.05 9.93
CA SER A 488 63.00 19.92 9.91
C SER A 488 62.78 20.58 11.28
N PHE A 489 62.80 19.78 12.35
CA PHE A 489 62.66 20.22 13.74
C PHE A 489 63.73 21.24 14.14
N ASN A 490 65.01 20.92 13.91
CA ASN A 490 66.12 21.81 14.26
C ASN A 490 66.12 23.11 13.45
N LYS A 491 65.59 23.10 12.22
CA LYS A 491 65.45 24.31 11.41
C LYS A 491 64.48 25.29 12.09
N VAL A 492 63.28 24.83 12.44
CA VAL A 492 62.25 25.64 13.09
C VAL A 492 62.75 26.15 14.45
N LEU A 493 63.43 25.30 15.23
CA LEU A 493 64.03 25.69 16.51
C LEU A 493 65.13 26.76 16.35
N LYS A 494 65.98 26.64 15.33
CA LYS A 494 67.05 27.62 15.04
C LYS A 494 66.50 28.97 14.56
N GLU A 495 65.36 28.97 13.90
CA GLU A 495 64.65 30.18 13.48
C GLU A 495 63.98 30.91 14.65
N GLY A 496 64.05 30.37 15.88
CA GLY A 496 63.60 31.02 17.10
C GLY A 496 62.14 30.74 17.48
N TYR A 497 61.49 29.80 16.79
CA TYR A 497 60.13 29.39 17.13
C TYR A 497 60.11 28.49 18.36
N GLN A 498 59.11 28.69 19.22
CA GLN A 498 58.97 27.99 20.49
C GLN A 498 57.64 27.24 20.54
N PHE A 499 57.64 26.07 21.18
CA PHE A 499 56.44 25.29 21.49
C PHE A 499 56.04 25.55 22.94
N ASP A 500 54.76 25.78 23.17
CA ASP A 500 54.18 25.96 24.50
C ASP A 500 52.79 25.29 24.56
N VAL A 501 52.35 24.91 25.76
CA VAL A 501 51.00 24.36 25.99
C VAL A 501 50.27 25.27 26.96
N ILE A 502 49.28 25.97 26.44
CA ILE A 502 48.42 26.86 27.22
C ILE A 502 47.19 26.11 27.72
N THR A 503 46.75 26.39 28.94
CA THR A 503 45.57 25.76 29.55
C THR A 503 44.40 26.74 29.64
N PRO A 504 43.14 26.27 29.53
CA PRO A 504 41.97 27.13 29.73
C PRO A 504 41.85 27.60 31.19
N PRO A 505 41.11 28.70 31.47
CA PRO A 505 40.35 29.50 30.52
C PRO A 505 41.23 30.47 29.71
N PHE A 506 41.04 30.48 28.39
CA PHE A 506 41.76 31.36 27.47
C PHE A 506 41.14 32.75 27.45
N SER A 507 41.99 33.79 27.42
CA SER A 507 41.54 35.18 27.27
C SER A 507 40.96 35.44 25.87
N SER A 508 40.08 36.44 25.75
CA SER A 508 39.53 36.85 24.45
C SER A 508 40.61 37.25 23.44
N GLU A 509 41.73 37.81 23.91
CA GLU A 509 42.92 38.11 23.10
C GLU A 509 43.56 36.83 22.53
N THR A 510 43.67 35.79 23.35
CA THR A 510 44.21 34.48 22.93
C THR A 510 43.27 33.82 21.91
N ILE A 511 41.96 33.82 22.18
CA ILE A 511 40.96 33.28 21.24
C ILE A 511 40.99 34.04 19.91
N TYR A 512 41.14 35.37 19.94
CA TYR A 512 41.27 36.19 18.73
C TYR A 512 42.54 35.86 17.92
N ALA A 513 43.68 35.64 18.60
CA ALA A 513 44.91 35.21 17.96
C ALA A 513 44.76 33.83 17.30
N LEU A 514 44.16 32.86 17.99
CA LEU A 514 43.86 31.53 17.45
C LEU A 514 42.89 31.62 16.26
N LYS A 515 41.88 32.49 16.35
CA LYS A 515 40.91 32.72 15.27
C LYS A 515 41.57 33.29 14.02
N THR A 516 42.49 34.24 14.18
CA THR A 516 43.28 34.82 13.08
C THR A 516 44.07 33.74 12.33
N VAL A 517 44.86 32.93 13.06
CA VAL A 517 45.61 31.80 12.47
C VAL A 517 44.67 30.80 11.77
N SER A 518 43.53 30.53 12.39
CA SER A 518 42.50 29.65 11.85
C SER A 518 41.93 30.18 10.51
N ASP A 519 41.61 31.47 10.44
CA ASP A 519 40.99 32.08 9.26
C ASP A 519 41.98 32.20 8.10
N GLU A 520 43.25 32.53 8.40
CA GLU A 520 44.35 32.48 7.43
C GLU A 520 44.55 31.08 6.87
N TRP A 521 44.57 30.06 7.75
CA TRP A 521 44.69 28.66 7.34
C TRP A 521 43.52 28.20 6.46
N LEU A 522 42.30 28.63 6.78
CA LEU A 522 41.12 28.30 5.98
C LEU A 522 41.21 28.89 4.57
N GLY A 523 41.77 30.09 4.41
CA GLY A 523 41.98 30.71 3.10
C GLY A 523 40.68 30.87 2.28
N GLY A 524 39.57 31.18 2.95
CA GLY A 524 38.24 31.29 2.33
C GLY A 524 37.45 29.98 2.22
N ARG A 525 38.02 28.84 2.62
CA ARG A 525 37.28 27.58 2.76
C ARG A 525 36.31 27.67 3.95
N LYS A 526 35.17 26.97 3.86
CA LYS A 526 34.23 26.84 4.97
C LYS A 526 34.63 25.71 5.89
N GLU A 527 34.35 25.90 7.17
CA GLU A 527 34.45 24.86 8.19
C GLU A 527 33.51 23.70 7.88
N LYS A 528 34.01 22.48 8.07
CA LYS A 528 33.25 21.23 8.02
C LYS A 528 32.93 20.78 9.44
N GLY A 529 32.05 19.80 9.59
CA GLY A 529 31.64 19.29 10.91
C GLY A 529 31.39 17.79 10.86
N PHE A 530 30.51 17.32 11.75
CA PHE A 530 30.15 15.93 11.95
C PHE A 530 31.31 15.07 12.45
N SER A 531 32.18 14.59 11.55
CA SER A 531 33.35 13.78 11.93
C SER A 531 34.60 14.61 12.25
N LEU A 532 34.58 15.89 11.88
CA LEU A 532 35.69 16.82 12.04
C LEU A 532 35.33 17.94 13.02
N GLY A 533 36.32 18.40 13.77
CA GLY A 533 36.21 19.63 14.53
C GLY A 533 36.16 20.88 13.67
N PHE A 534 35.57 21.92 14.24
CA PHE A 534 35.59 23.28 13.71
C PHE A 534 35.87 24.29 14.82
N PHE A 535 36.31 25.49 14.42
CA PHE A 535 36.61 26.53 15.40
C PHE A 535 35.34 26.95 16.14
N SER A 536 35.27 26.62 17.43
CA SER A 536 34.22 27.03 18.35
C SER A 536 34.88 27.41 19.68
N GLU A 537 34.58 28.61 20.18
CA GLU A 537 35.18 29.11 21.42
C GLU A 537 34.81 28.22 22.61
N ASP A 538 33.52 27.90 22.78
CA ASP A 538 33.02 27.00 23.83
C ASP A 538 33.69 25.62 23.82
N TYR A 539 34.07 25.14 22.63
CA TYR A 539 34.73 23.86 22.45
C TYR A 539 36.22 23.95 22.80
N LEU A 540 36.91 24.98 22.32
CA LEU A 540 38.32 25.22 22.58
C LEU A 540 38.59 25.47 24.08
N GLN A 541 37.66 26.07 24.81
CA GLN A 541 37.79 26.30 26.25
C GLN A 541 37.78 25.03 27.12
N ARG A 542 37.59 23.83 26.55
CA ARG A 542 37.47 22.58 27.32
C ARG A 542 38.79 21.86 27.57
N ALA A 543 39.84 22.16 26.80
CA ALA A 543 41.08 21.41 26.84
C ALA A 543 42.30 22.31 26.58
N PRO A 544 43.51 21.87 26.97
CA PRO A 544 44.74 22.57 26.63
C PRO A 544 44.94 22.72 25.12
N ILE A 545 45.70 23.74 24.73
CA ILE A 545 46.06 24.01 23.35
C ILE A 545 47.58 24.11 23.25
N ALA A 546 48.18 23.29 22.41
CA ALA A 546 49.56 23.47 21.99
C ALA A 546 49.64 24.64 21.01
N VAL A 547 50.58 25.56 21.23
CA VAL A 547 50.83 26.72 20.38
C VAL A 547 52.29 26.77 19.96
N ILE A 548 52.53 27.29 18.77
CA ILE A 548 53.86 27.66 18.31
C ILE A 548 53.92 29.18 18.23
N ARG A 549 54.91 29.77 18.90
CA ARG A 549 55.17 31.21 18.90
C ARG A 549 56.41 31.52 18.09
N ASN A 550 56.41 32.66 17.42
CA ASN A 550 57.61 33.24 16.80
C ASN A 550 58.44 34.01 17.85
N SER A 551 59.53 34.66 17.41
CA SER A 551 60.38 35.49 18.26
C SER A 551 59.68 36.71 18.90
N ASP A 552 58.53 37.12 18.36
CA ASP A 552 57.72 38.24 18.84
C ASP A 552 56.56 37.77 19.75
N GLU A 553 56.61 36.53 20.25
CA GLU A 553 55.57 35.89 21.08
C GLU A 553 54.20 35.70 20.39
N LYS A 554 54.12 35.95 19.08
CA LYS A 554 52.90 35.80 18.29
C LYS A 554 52.66 34.33 17.97
N ILE A 555 51.43 33.85 18.20
CA ILE A 555 51.00 32.49 17.85
C ILE A 555 50.91 32.37 16.33
N VAL A 556 51.66 31.44 15.74
CA VAL A 556 51.68 31.17 14.28
C VAL A 556 51.05 29.82 13.92
N ALA A 557 50.93 28.90 14.87
CA ALA A 557 50.27 27.62 14.69
C ALA A 557 49.71 27.13 16.03
N PHE A 558 48.67 26.30 15.98
CA PHE A 558 48.10 25.69 17.17
C PHE A 558 47.51 24.31 16.89
N ALA A 559 47.43 23.50 17.96
CA ALA A 559 46.61 22.30 17.99
C ALA A 559 45.90 22.16 19.34
N ASN A 560 44.57 21.95 19.32
CA ASN A 560 43.84 21.69 20.57
C ASN A 560 43.89 20.21 20.91
N PHE A 561 44.09 19.93 22.20
CA PHE A 561 44.01 18.58 22.74
C PHE A 561 42.55 18.15 22.68
N MET A 562 42.34 16.86 22.40
CA MET A 562 41.02 16.26 22.37
C MET A 562 40.98 15.17 23.45
N PRO A 563 40.40 15.47 24.63
CA PRO A 563 40.28 14.50 25.72
C PRO A 563 39.60 13.21 25.25
N THR A 564 40.31 12.10 25.38
CA THR A 564 39.79 10.77 25.06
C THR A 564 39.08 10.13 26.25
N TYR A 565 39.27 10.70 27.46
CA TYR A 565 38.81 10.12 28.73
C TYR A 565 39.35 8.69 28.95
N THR A 566 40.55 8.43 28.40
CA THR A 566 41.35 7.23 28.62
C THR A 566 42.73 7.64 29.09
N ASN A 567 43.43 6.75 29.80
CA ASN A 567 44.80 7.03 30.28
C ASN A 567 45.89 6.60 29.28
N SER A 568 45.52 5.91 28.20
CA SER A 568 46.49 5.29 27.27
C SER A 568 46.61 6.02 25.94
N ILE A 569 45.56 6.70 25.47
CA ILE A 569 45.52 7.31 24.14
C ILE A 569 45.34 8.82 24.23
N GLY A 570 46.26 9.57 23.65
CA GLY A 570 46.20 11.01 23.45
C GLY A 570 45.95 11.36 21.99
N THR A 571 45.24 12.46 21.73
CA THR A 571 44.98 12.92 20.37
C THR A 571 44.68 14.42 20.33
N ILE A 572 44.59 14.97 19.12
CA ILE A 572 44.29 16.37 18.83
C ILE A 572 43.17 16.44 17.80
N ASP A 573 42.49 17.59 17.74
CA ASP A 573 41.41 17.82 16.77
C ASP A 573 41.81 18.86 15.72
N LEU A 574 41.69 20.15 16.03
CA LEU A 574 42.13 21.20 15.13
C LEU A 574 43.65 21.27 15.16
N MET A 575 44.25 21.31 13.97
CA MET A 575 45.67 21.60 13.78
C MET A 575 45.83 22.60 12.64
N ARG A 576 46.18 23.85 12.97
CA ARG A 576 46.16 24.97 12.02
C ARG A 576 47.44 25.79 12.12
N HIS A 577 47.84 26.41 11.03
CA HIS A 577 49.03 27.25 10.94
C HIS A 577 48.81 28.42 9.96
N SER A 578 49.46 29.55 10.23
CA SER A 578 49.52 30.68 9.31
C SER A 578 50.37 30.29 8.10
N PRO A 579 49.84 30.28 6.86
CA PRO A 579 50.64 29.98 5.67
C PRO A 579 51.75 31.01 5.40
N GLU A 580 51.61 32.23 5.92
CA GLU A 580 52.53 33.34 5.71
C GLU A 580 53.62 33.40 6.80
N GLU A 581 53.25 33.15 8.07
CA GLU A 581 54.16 33.33 9.21
C GLU A 581 54.78 32.04 9.74
N ALA A 582 54.16 30.88 9.46
CA ALA A 582 54.67 29.59 9.91
C ALA A 582 55.70 29.03 8.91
N PRO A 583 56.92 28.69 9.35
CA PRO A 583 57.97 28.20 8.46
C PRO A 583 57.66 26.77 7.96
N SER A 584 58.31 26.41 6.86
CA SER A 584 58.28 25.03 6.35
C SER A 584 58.76 24.05 7.43
N GLY A 585 57.95 23.04 7.77
CA GLY A 585 58.29 22.09 8.83
C GLY A 585 57.57 22.33 10.16
N THR A 586 56.81 23.42 10.30
CA THR A 586 56.01 23.73 11.51
C THR A 586 55.14 22.54 11.95
N MET A 587 54.52 21.82 11.02
CA MET A 587 53.67 20.67 11.35
C MET A 587 54.48 19.50 11.95
N ASP A 588 55.67 19.23 11.43
CA ASP A 588 56.56 18.20 11.98
C ASP A 588 57.05 18.64 13.37
N PHE A 589 57.42 19.92 13.52
CA PHE A 589 57.80 20.52 14.81
C PHE A 589 56.66 20.40 15.85
N LEU A 590 55.42 20.69 15.45
CA LEU A 590 54.26 20.58 16.33
C LEU A 590 54.00 19.15 16.78
N PHE A 591 53.93 18.18 15.86
CA PHE A 591 53.72 16.77 16.21
C PHE A 591 54.82 16.22 17.10
N ILE A 592 56.09 16.50 16.78
CA ILE A 592 57.22 16.01 17.56
C ILE A 592 57.18 16.53 19.00
N ASN A 593 56.86 17.81 19.18
CA ASN A 593 56.71 18.38 20.52
C ASN A 593 55.47 17.83 21.24
N LEU A 594 54.35 17.63 20.54
CA LEU A 594 53.15 16.98 21.11
C LEU A 594 53.45 15.55 21.59
N PHE A 595 54.20 14.75 20.82
CA PHE A 595 54.58 13.40 21.21
C PHE A 595 55.45 13.41 22.47
N GLN A 596 56.42 14.31 22.55
CA GLN A 596 57.28 14.46 23.73
C GLN A 596 56.46 14.94 24.94
N TYR A 597 55.64 15.98 24.77
CA TYR A 597 54.80 16.51 25.84
C TYR A 597 53.81 15.48 26.39
N MET A 598 53.05 14.80 25.53
CA MET A 598 52.07 13.79 25.98
C MET A 598 52.75 12.58 26.64
N ARG A 599 53.97 12.22 26.20
CA ARG A 599 54.74 11.15 26.84
C ARG A 599 55.28 11.58 28.21
N ASP A 600 55.96 12.73 28.24
CA ASP A 600 56.80 13.14 29.36
C ASP A 600 55.97 13.82 30.46
N GLU A 601 54.96 14.61 30.10
CA GLU A 601 54.12 15.36 31.06
C GLU A 601 52.79 14.65 31.38
N MET A 602 52.21 13.89 30.43
CA MET A 602 50.91 13.24 30.61
C MET A 602 50.98 11.71 30.76
N GLY A 603 52.13 11.07 30.48
CA GLY A 603 52.30 9.63 30.60
C GLY A 603 51.49 8.79 29.60
N ILE A 604 51.14 9.37 28.44
CA ILE A 604 50.34 8.70 27.40
C ILE A 604 51.18 7.64 26.68
N GLU A 605 50.56 6.48 26.39
CA GLU A 605 51.22 5.36 25.71
C GLU A 605 51.17 5.48 24.18
N TYR A 606 50.00 5.84 23.64
CA TYR A 606 49.77 5.98 22.21
C TYR A 606 49.23 7.37 21.84
N PHE A 607 49.74 7.93 20.75
CA PHE A 607 49.15 9.11 20.11
C PHE A 607 48.35 8.69 18.87
N ASP A 608 47.05 8.98 18.84
CA ASP A 608 46.21 8.82 17.65
C ASP A 608 46.34 10.05 16.74
N LEU A 609 46.94 9.87 15.56
CA LEU A 609 47.09 10.91 14.52
C LEU A 609 45.79 11.17 13.76
N GLY A 610 44.71 10.48 14.11
CA GLY A 610 43.40 10.53 13.50
C GLY A 610 43.32 9.73 12.20
N MET A 611 42.20 9.88 11.53
CA MET A 611 41.80 9.06 10.38
C MET A 611 42.60 9.33 9.09
N ALA A 612 42.97 8.28 8.35
CA ALA A 612 43.41 8.33 6.95
C ALA A 612 42.40 7.57 6.07
N PRO A 613 41.46 8.30 5.43
CA PRO A 613 40.40 7.66 4.66
C PRO A 613 40.90 6.91 3.41
N LEU A 614 40.19 5.82 3.08
CA LEU A 614 40.42 4.91 1.95
C LEU A 614 41.85 4.39 1.77
N ALA A 615 42.65 4.46 2.82
CA ALA A 615 43.91 3.74 2.90
C ALA A 615 43.66 2.25 2.62
N ASN A 616 44.21 1.73 1.52
CA ASN A 616 44.15 0.32 1.14
C ASN A 616 42.75 -0.26 0.84
N VAL A 617 41.73 0.56 0.57
CA VAL A 617 40.36 0.06 0.26
C VAL A 617 40.20 -0.19 -1.24
N GLY A 618 39.71 -1.37 -1.64
CA GLY A 618 39.41 -1.67 -3.05
C GLY A 618 40.64 -1.79 -3.96
N THR A 619 41.87 -1.85 -3.41
CA THR A 619 43.12 -1.84 -4.18
C THR A 619 43.40 -3.17 -4.88
N SER A 620 42.85 -4.27 -4.37
CA SER A 620 42.98 -5.59 -4.96
C SER A 620 42.06 -5.75 -6.17
N ARG A 621 42.53 -6.39 -7.24
CA ARG A 621 41.67 -6.77 -8.38
C ARG A 621 40.51 -7.69 -7.99
N LYS A 622 40.62 -8.38 -6.86
CA LYS A 622 39.58 -9.27 -6.30
C LYS A 622 38.74 -8.60 -5.19
N SER A 623 38.92 -7.31 -4.91
CA SER A 623 38.10 -6.59 -3.94
C SER A 623 36.62 -6.65 -4.29
N PHE A 624 35.77 -6.66 -3.27
CA PHE A 624 34.32 -6.71 -3.44
C PHE A 624 33.80 -5.52 -4.25
N THR A 625 32.70 -5.72 -4.98
CA THR A 625 32.06 -4.65 -5.78
C THR A 625 31.70 -3.43 -4.92
N GLN A 626 31.33 -3.64 -3.66
CA GLN A 626 31.00 -2.58 -2.70
C GLN A 626 32.21 -1.68 -2.40
N GLU A 627 33.40 -2.27 -2.15
CA GLU A 627 34.65 -1.50 -1.94
C GLU A 627 35.01 -0.67 -3.17
N ARG A 628 34.77 -1.19 -4.38
CA ARG A 628 35.02 -0.46 -5.63
C ARG A 628 34.06 0.72 -5.81
N ILE A 629 32.79 0.56 -5.40
CA ILE A 629 31.82 1.67 -5.40
C ILE A 629 32.22 2.72 -4.38
N ALA A 630 32.62 2.31 -3.18
CA ALA A 630 33.12 3.24 -2.15
C ALA A 630 34.35 4.01 -2.65
N TYR A 631 35.32 3.31 -3.23
CA TYR A 631 36.50 3.92 -3.86
C TYR A 631 36.12 4.91 -4.97
N LEU A 632 35.15 4.57 -5.83
CA LEU A 632 34.69 5.43 -6.91
C LEU A 632 33.99 6.69 -6.38
N VAL A 633 32.99 6.56 -5.50
CA VAL A 633 32.26 7.70 -4.90
C VAL A 633 33.24 8.66 -4.22
N TYR A 634 34.24 8.10 -3.53
CA TYR A 634 35.23 8.88 -2.80
C TYR A 634 36.27 9.56 -3.69
N ASN A 635 36.73 8.90 -4.75
CA ASN A 635 37.58 9.54 -5.76
C ASN A 635 36.86 10.70 -6.45
N PHE A 636 35.57 10.56 -6.75
CA PHE A 636 34.76 11.70 -7.19
C PHE A 636 34.66 12.80 -6.11
N GLY A 637 34.66 12.40 -4.83
CA GLY A 637 34.71 13.28 -3.66
C GLY A 637 36.08 13.92 -3.36
N SER A 638 37.20 13.37 -3.84
CA SER A 638 38.57 13.88 -3.62
C SER A 638 38.77 15.33 -4.11
N ARG A 639 37.89 15.81 -4.99
CA ARG A 639 37.82 17.24 -5.33
C ARG A 639 37.61 18.14 -4.09
N PHE A 640 37.15 17.58 -2.98
CA PHE A 640 36.94 18.24 -1.70
C PHE A 640 38.04 17.97 -0.64
N TYR A 641 39.00 17.06 -0.87
CA TYR A 641 40.13 16.74 0.02
C TYR A 641 41.28 15.97 -0.68
N SER A 642 42.54 16.28 -0.35
CA SER A 642 43.73 15.54 -0.81
C SER A 642 44.16 14.45 0.20
N PHE A 643 43.53 13.26 0.15
CA PHE A 643 43.74 12.22 1.16
C PHE A 643 45.07 11.45 1.03
N GLY A 644 45.61 11.27 -0.17
CA GLY A 644 46.86 10.51 -0.38
C GLY A 644 48.06 11.10 0.37
N GLY A 645 48.21 12.43 0.34
CA GLY A 645 49.28 13.12 1.07
C GLY A 645 49.15 13.06 2.59
N LEU A 646 47.92 12.86 3.11
CA LEU A 646 47.69 12.74 4.55
C LEU A 646 48.24 11.41 5.09
N LYS A 647 48.04 10.30 4.35
CA LYS A 647 48.59 8.99 4.72
C LYS A 647 50.13 9.02 4.72
N GLU A 648 50.72 9.48 3.61
CA GLU A 648 52.18 9.58 3.48
C GLU A 648 52.80 10.45 4.58
N TYR A 649 52.11 11.51 5.00
CA TYR A 649 52.56 12.35 6.11
C TYR A 649 52.53 11.60 7.44
N LYS A 650 51.46 10.86 7.73
CA LYS A 650 51.29 10.09 8.97
C LYS A 650 52.25 8.89 9.04
N ASP A 651 52.56 8.25 7.92
CA ASP A 651 53.51 7.13 7.79
C ASP A 651 54.93 7.46 8.28
N LYS A 652 55.29 8.75 8.34
CA LYS A 652 56.56 9.20 8.95
C LYS A 652 56.69 8.76 10.41
N TYR A 653 55.57 8.74 11.14
CA TYR A 653 55.52 8.57 12.59
C TYR A 653 54.79 7.31 13.02
N ALA A 654 53.80 6.85 12.25
CA ALA A 654 52.96 5.71 12.60
C ALA A 654 53.78 4.44 12.88
N ASN A 655 53.51 3.81 14.02
CA ASN A 655 53.99 2.47 14.37
C ASN A 655 53.02 1.41 13.87
N GLU A 656 51.72 1.67 14.04
CA GLU A 656 50.64 0.78 13.64
C GLU A 656 49.49 1.56 13.01
N TRP A 657 48.72 0.84 12.19
CA TRP A 657 47.55 1.36 11.49
C TRP A 657 46.34 0.51 11.86
N LEU A 658 45.40 1.09 12.60
CA LEU A 658 44.18 0.41 13.03
C LEU A 658 43.07 0.62 12.01
N PRO A 659 42.46 -0.45 11.46
CA PRO A 659 41.42 -0.30 10.46
C PRO A 659 40.13 0.26 11.06
N LYS A 660 39.47 1.13 10.29
CA LYS A 660 38.14 1.66 10.61
C LYS A 660 37.16 1.34 9.50
N TYR A 661 35.92 1.09 9.89
CA TYR A 661 34.90 0.51 9.03
C TYR A 661 33.68 1.40 8.92
N VAL A 662 32.95 1.22 7.81
CA VAL A 662 31.57 1.65 7.67
C VAL A 662 30.71 0.42 7.70
N LEU A 663 29.75 0.39 8.62
CA LEU A 663 28.77 -0.69 8.74
C LEU A 663 27.38 -0.19 8.39
N TYR A 664 26.66 -0.96 7.59
CA TYR A 664 25.37 -0.57 7.07
C TYR A 664 24.45 -1.78 6.91
N SER A 665 23.14 -1.56 7.03
CA SER A 665 22.15 -2.61 6.81
C SER A 665 22.19 -3.12 5.36
N ARG A 666 21.97 -4.44 5.20
CA ARG A 666 21.82 -5.10 3.90
C ARG A 666 20.68 -4.55 3.05
N ASP A 667 19.71 -3.88 3.68
CA ASP A 667 18.58 -3.24 3.00
C ASP A 667 18.96 -1.89 2.37
N SER A 668 20.24 -1.49 2.46
CA SER A 668 20.74 -0.27 1.82
C SER A 668 21.87 -0.54 0.83
N TRP A 669 21.78 0.14 -0.30
CA TRP A 669 22.82 0.20 -1.31
C TRP A 669 23.96 1.09 -0.84
N ILE A 670 25.16 0.53 -0.86
CA ILE A 670 26.39 1.23 -0.46
C ILE A 670 26.58 2.59 -1.17
N GLY A 671 26.11 2.75 -2.41
CA GLY A 671 26.16 4.03 -3.11
C GLY A 671 25.42 5.16 -2.39
N TYR A 672 24.22 4.90 -1.85
CA TYR A 672 23.46 5.89 -1.09
C TYR A 672 24.06 6.15 0.28
N VAL A 673 24.60 5.11 0.93
CA VAL A 673 25.34 5.23 2.19
C VAL A 673 26.54 6.17 2.02
N MET A 674 27.37 5.94 1.00
CA MET A 674 28.54 6.76 0.72
C MET A 674 28.17 8.20 0.33
N ILE A 675 27.07 8.41 -0.40
CA ILE A 675 26.56 9.76 -0.70
C ILE A 675 26.09 10.46 0.59
N ALA A 676 25.40 9.76 1.48
CA ALA A 676 24.95 10.32 2.76
C ALA A 676 26.13 10.74 3.65
N LEU A 677 27.16 9.90 3.74
CA LEU A 677 28.40 10.21 4.43
C LEU A 677 29.10 11.41 3.80
N LEU A 678 29.32 11.38 2.48
CA LEU A 678 30.01 12.46 1.77
C LEU A 678 29.30 13.81 1.91
N ILE A 679 27.96 13.83 1.89
CA ILE A 679 27.19 15.08 2.05
C ILE A 679 27.22 15.57 3.49
N THR A 680 27.09 14.68 4.47
CA THR A 680 27.05 15.06 5.88
C THR A 680 28.41 15.54 6.35
N ASP A 681 29.47 14.83 5.98
CA ASP A 681 30.85 15.13 6.37
C ASP A 681 31.41 16.39 5.68
N ASN A 682 30.97 16.69 4.45
CA ASN A 682 31.35 17.92 3.74
C ASN A 682 30.34 19.06 3.91
N ALA A 683 29.35 18.92 4.79
CA ALA A 683 28.38 19.98 5.04
C ALA A 683 29.07 21.17 5.74
N PRO A 684 28.89 22.42 5.24
CA PRO A 684 29.42 23.59 5.94
C PRO A 684 28.63 23.85 7.21
N VAL A 685 29.33 24.04 8.34
CA VAL A 685 28.72 24.32 9.66
C VAL A 685 27.94 25.65 9.65
N GLN A 686 28.45 26.64 8.90
CA GLN A 686 27.97 28.02 8.91
C GLN A 686 26.76 28.28 7.99
N ALA A 687 26.30 27.30 7.21
CA ALA A 687 25.21 27.53 6.25
C ALA A 687 23.88 26.99 6.79
N GLU A 688 22.86 27.86 6.89
CA GLU A 688 21.48 27.39 6.79
C GLU A 688 21.34 26.54 5.52
N LYS A 689 20.88 25.29 5.66
CA LYS A 689 20.64 24.33 4.57
C LYS A 689 19.54 24.86 3.61
N LYS A 690 19.83 25.83 2.75
CA LYS A 690 18.91 26.28 1.69
C LYS A 690 19.12 25.45 0.41
N TYR A 691 18.31 24.39 0.25
CA TYR A 691 18.26 23.61 -1.00
C TYR A 691 17.35 24.27 -2.05
N HIS A 692 17.83 24.41 -3.29
CA HIS A 692 17.07 24.93 -4.44
C HIS A 692 16.76 23.84 -5.49
N GLY A 693 15.60 23.93 -6.15
CA GLY A 693 15.22 23.05 -7.28
C GLY A 693 15.04 21.58 -6.92
N PHE A 694 15.47 20.67 -7.80
CA PHE A 694 15.40 19.21 -7.59
C PHE A 694 16.13 18.75 -6.31
N ARG A 695 17.16 19.49 -5.89
CA ARG A 695 17.83 19.28 -4.60
C ARG A 695 16.88 19.47 -3.43
N ARG A 696 15.91 20.38 -3.50
CA ARG A 696 14.87 20.54 -2.46
C ARG A 696 13.94 19.32 -2.38
N PHE A 697 13.72 18.64 -3.50
CA PHE A 697 12.87 17.44 -3.54
C PHE A 697 13.59 16.21 -2.96
N ILE A 698 14.89 16.07 -3.23
CA ILE A 698 15.72 14.96 -2.71
C ILE A 698 16.14 15.18 -1.26
N PHE A 699 16.53 16.41 -0.89
CA PHE A 699 17.31 16.67 0.33
C PHE A 699 16.55 17.43 1.43
N ARG A 700 15.32 17.92 1.19
CA ARG A 700 14.61 18.62 2.27
C ARG A 700 14.04 17.63 3.30
N ASP A 701 14.60 17.82 4.49
CA ASP A 701 14.27 17.40 5.86
C ASP A 701 13.77 15.98 6.00
#